data_AF-A0AAD5VI25-F1
#
_entry.id   AF-A0AAD5VI25-F1
#
_cell.length_a   1.000
_cell.length_b   1.000
_cell.length_c   1.000
_cell.angle_alpha   90.00
_cell.angle_beta   90.00
_cell.angle_gamma   90.00
#
_symmetry.space_group_name_H-M   'P 1'
#
loop_
_entity.id
_entity.type
_entity.pdbx_description
1 polymer ?
#
loop_
_entity_poly.entity_id
_entity_poly.type
_entity_poly.pdbx_seq_one_letter_code
_entity_poly.pdbx_strand_id
1 'polypeptide(L)'
;MFPPRFDPPAPSQTSVTDYAPQTNVECPDLSTTSLLRVWTPQNQTLNPREEDYVNTRIQNVVPKAWNDWLGNGSRMGYDLGSLNITQWPKVGIALPGGGLRAAQFAAGALSGIDARNDTAKNAGTGGLLQVASYITGLSGGSWTTGSLFFNDFPTLHNLVLGNGNTLDGWKLDLPFVTPDGTNIFSTDNQYFFGSIIWSIMAKAQKGIDTSMTDPWARMISYHFLNQTTRANFFTNDSAHGAGQLWSSIPQVPSFQQYLMPFPIVVADSRPVGSNLTTALDLESTITPMEIASYDPNLSAGMNLTFAGTHLTNGRAENGSSCVTGFDQAGFVMGSSASLFNQILDFAHNTIQGFSSSDSKGILYVLQRQLAEVRTRADDVANWPNPFSGIKLSTFQDANASWIELLDGSSNNENVPYGPLFVRARGLDVIVTLESSADDANNFPNGTGPIFTKRRLETILQSSHQPFPPIPATADDFVSTGVNARPTFFGCDPSTPTEYPLVIYLPNTPPINGDHPITNTATFQLSYTLKFTQLFLDATQKLMIEGFTPNSNDPDPNFGACLQCAAFDRARMKLSPPPARSDICTRCFKQYCYDPQNPPSRDELPNRVQTFRDPDPQGLSNFLAENKFRFVGGLVGLVVLIAVLIAGACWWKRRKDKKFYKRISEVYQNEAFAIPVYPSSHNKSGSTLYEPIYEMPRHQGQL
;
A
#
# COMPACT_ATOMS: atom_id res chain seq x y z
N MET A 1 -39.73 -2.41 10.17
CA MET A 1 -40.11 -1.51 9.06
C MET A 1 -39.18 -0.32 9.17
N PHE A 2 -38.16 -0.23 8.33
CA PHE A 2 -37.16 0.84 8.41
C PHE A 2 -37.77 2.18 7.94
N PRO A 3 -37.28 3.34 8.42
CA PRO A 3 -37.64 4.62 7.83
C PRO A 3 -37.26 4.66 6.34
N PRO A 4 -37.95 5.48 5.52
CA PRO A 4 -37.69 5.55 4.08
C PRO A 4 -36.25 5.95 3.80
N ARG A 5 -35.64 5.30 2.79
CA ARG A 5 -34.27 5.62 2.36
C ARG A 5 -34.25 7.00 1.72
N PHE A 6 -33.63 7.96 2.41
CA PHE A 6 -32.98 9.09 1.75
C PHE A 6 -31.60 8.64 1.24
N ASP A 7 -31.60 7.78 0.22
CA ASP A 7 -30.40 7.51 -0.56
C ASP A 7 -30.23 8.71 -1.51
N PRO A 8 -29.20 9.58 -1.36
CA PRO A 8 -28.93 10.62 -2.34
C PRO A 8 -28.64 10.01 -3.72
N PRO A 9 -28.89 10.74 -4.82
CA PRO A 9 -28.62 10.22 -6.16
C PRO A 9 -27.17 9.76 -6.29
N ALA A 10 -26.97 8.62 -6.94
CA ALA A 10 -25.63 8.04 -7.09
C ALA A 10 -24.67 9.06 -7.73
N PRO A 11 -23.45 9.19 -7.21
CA PRO A 11 -22.46 10.12 -7.75
C PRO A 11 -22.12 9.75 -9.19
N SER A 12 -21.88 10.76 -10.03
CA SER A 12 -21.19 10.54 -11.30
C SER A 12 -19.79 9.97 -11.02
N GLN A 13 -19.32 9.08 -11.89
CA GLN A 13 -17.94 8.56 -11.87
C GLN A 13 -17.39 8.57 -13.30
N THR A 14 -17.62 9.68 -14.01
CA THR A 14 -17.31 9.84 -15.43
C THR A 14 -16.26 10.91 -15.71
N SER A 15 -16.06 11.84 -14.78
CA SER A 15 -15.09 12.93 -14.88
C SER A 15 -14.21 13.01 -13.63
N VAL A 16 -12.96 13.45 -13.78
CA VAL A 16 -12.07 13.76 -12.65
C VAL A 16 -12.59 14.89 -11.76
N THR A 17 -13.55 15.69 -12.24
CA THR A 17 -14.27 16.70 -11.45
C THR A 17 -15.32 16.12 -10.50
N ASP A 18 -15.68 14.83 -10.64
CA ASP A 18 -16.63 14.14 -9.74
C ASP A 18 -16.06 13.90 -8.33
N TYR A 19 -14.81 14.33 -8.12
CA TYR A 19 -14.19 14.49 -6.81
C TYR A 19 -14.84 15.61 -5.96
N ALA A 20 -15.53 16.54 -6.62
CA ALA A 20 -16.25 17.62 -5.95
C ALA A 20 -17.52 17.11 -5.26
N PRO A 21 -17.75 17.45 -3.98
CA PRO A 21 -18.97 17.08 -3.28
C PRO A 21 -20.21 17.82 -3.82
N GLN A 22 -21.38 17.28 -3.53
CA GLN A 22 -22.65 17.96 -3.75
C GLN A 22 -22.99 18.79 -2.51
N THR A 23 -23.05 20.11 -2.68
CA THR A 23 -23.42 21.07 -1.62
C THR A 23 -24.82 21.63 -1.87
N ASN A 24 -25.48 22.09 -0.81
CA ASN A 24 -26.88 22.54 -0.83
C ASN A 24 -27.87 21.42 -1.18
N VAL A 25 -27.56 20.17 -0.83
CA VAL A 25 -28.52 19.07 -0.88
C VAL A 25 -29.43 19.12 0.35
N GLU A 26 -30.68 18.68 0.21
CA GLU A 26 -31.62 18.65 1.33
C GLU A 26 -31.14 17.66 2.40
N CYS A 27 -30.98 18.13 3.64
CA CYS A 27 -30.75 17.25 4.78
C CYS A 27 -31.97 16.33 5.02
N PRO A 28 -31.78 15.11 5.55
CA PRO A 28 -32.90 14.40 6.16
C PRO A 28 -33.50 15.23 7.29
N ASP A 29 -34.77 15.00 7.63
CA ASP A 29 -35.42 15.68 8.75
C ASP A 29 -34.68 15.39 10.07
N LEU A 30 -33.88 16.36 10.50
CA LEU A 30 -33.03 16.25 11.69
C LEU A 30 -33.83 16.17 13.01
N SER A 31 -35.14 16.44 12.98
CA SER A 31 -36.02 16.27 14.14
C SER A 31 -36.40 14.80 14.39
N THR A 32 -36.35 13.97 13.35
CA THR A 32 -36.64 12.52 13.42
C THR A 32 -35.42 11.64 13.11
N THR A 33 -34.44 12.16 12.36
CA THR A 33 -33.25 11.45 11.89
C THR A 33 -31.98 12.25 12.21
N SER A 34 -31.45 12.06 13.42
CA SER A 34 -30.16 12.66 13.80
C SER A 34 -29.03 12.13 12.91
N LEU A 35 -28.19 13.04 12.39
CA LEU A 35 -26.95 12.68 11.70
C LEU A 35 -25.84 12.27 12.68
N LEU A 36 -25.96 12.68 13.95
CA LEU A 36 -25.03 12.34 15.02
C LEU A 36 -25.55 11.20 15.90
N ARG A 37 -24.63 10.34 16.32
CA ARG A 37 -24.78 9.42 17.45
C ARG A 37 -23.80 9.86 18.53
N VAL A 38 -24.25 9.94 19.78
CA VAL A 38 -23.40 10.31 20.93
C VAL A 38 -23.66 9.30 22.05
N TRP A 39 -22.58 8.78 22.65
CA TRP A 39 -22.66 7.77 23.72
C TRP A 39 -21.76 8.14 24.91
N THR A 40 -21.73 7.29 25.94
CA THR A 40 -20.74 7.37 27.02
C THR A 40 -19.65 6.33 26.82
N PRO A 41 -18.43 6.55 27.33
CA PRO A 41 -17.32 5.62 27.13
C PRO A 41 -17.63 4.21 27.63
N GLN A 42 -18.41 4.09 28.71
CA GLN A 42 -18.81 2.83 29.34
C GLN A 42 -19.98 2.13 28.63
N ASN A 43 -20.82 2.87 27.90
CA ASN A 43 -21.99 2.34 27.20
C ASN A 43 -21.93 2.72 25.72
N GLN A 44 -20.89 2.21 25.05
CA GLN A 44 -20.71 2.38 23.61
C GLN A 44 -21.82 1.66 22.84
N THR A 45 -22.25 2.27 21.74
CA THR A 45 -23.17 1.65 20.78
C THR A 45 -22.54 1.69 19.39
N LEU A 46 -22.57 0.58 18.66
CA LEU A 46 -22.17 0.56 17.26
C LEU A 46 -23.23 1.25 16.39
N ASN A 47 -22.88 1.61 15.16
CA ASN A 47 -23.88 2.04 14.20
C ASN A 47 -24.85 0.86 13.95
N PRO A 48 -26.18 1.07 13.97
CA PRO A 48 -27.12 -0.03 13.74
C PRO A 48 -26.91 -0.77 12.41
N ARG A 49 -26.35 -0.10 11.38
CA ARG A 49 -26.02 -0.73 10.08
C ARG A 49 -24.70 -1.51 10.10
N GLU A 50 -23.76 -1.16 10.99
CA GLU A 50 -22.58 -1.98 11.27
C GLU A 50 -22.99 -3.25 12.02
N GLU A 51 -23.82 -3.10 13.05
CA GLU A 51 -24.35 -4.22 13.84
C GLU A 51 -25.17 -5.18 12.99
N ASP A 52 -26.12 -4.68 12.18
CA ASP A 52 -26.94 -5.48 11.27
C ASP A 52 -26.10 -6.26 10.24
N TYR A 53 -25.12 -5.59 9.60
CA TYR A 53 -24.22 -6.23 8.65
C TYR A 53 -23.40 -7.36 9.29
N VAL A 54 -22.75 -7.07 10.42
CA VAL A 54 -21.85 -8.01 11.10
C VAL A 54 -22.64 -9.18 11.70
N ASN A 55 -23.81 -8.93 12.29
CA ASN A 55 -24.66 -9.99 12.81
C ASN A 55 -25.23 -10.86 11.69
N THR A 56 -25.68 -10.28 10.57
CA THR A 56 -26.15 -11.04 9.40
C THR A 56 -25.04 -11.91 8.81
N ARG A 57 -23.82 -11.38 8.69
CA ARG A 57 -22.63 -12.13 8.26
C ARG A 57 -22.29 -13.27 9.23
N ILE A 58 -22.35 -13.03 10.55
CA ILE A 58 -22.09 -14.03 11.60
C ILE A 58 -23.15 -15.14 11.62
N GLN A 59 -24.40 -14.85 11.27
CA GLN A 59 -25.48 -15.83 11.22
C GLN A 59 -25.46 -16.65 9.91
N ASN A 60 -25.22 -16.01 8.77
CA ASN A 60 -25.51 -16.61 7.46
C ASN A 60 -24.27 -17.06 6.66
N VAL A 61 -23.09 -16.48 6.90
CA VAL A 61 -21.88 -16.76 6.08
C VAL A 61 -20.74 -17.36 6.91
N VAL A 62 -20.42 -16.75 8.05
CA VAL A 62 -19.30 -17.15 8.91
C VAL A 62 -19.36 -18.62 9.39
N PRO A 63 -20.52 -19.21 9.76
CA PRO A 63 -20.56 -20.60 10.20
C PRO A 63 -20.18 -21.58 9.09
N LYS A 64 -20.57 -21.28 7.84
CA LYS A 64 -20.13 -22.06 6.68
C LYS A 64 -18.63 -21.86 6.43
N ALA A 65 -18.12 -20.64 6.52
CA ALA A 65 -16.69 -20.36 6.36
C ALA A 65 -15.81 -21.11 7.39
N TRP A 66 -16.25 -21.19 8.65
CA TRP A 66 -15.57 -22.00 9.67
C TRP A 66 -15.59 -23.49 9.34
N ASN A 67 -16.74 -24.03 8.92
CA ASN A 67 -16.84 -25.43 8.51
C ASN A 67 -16.00 -25.74 7.25
N ASP A 68 -15.95 -24.81 6.28
CA ASP A 68 -15.13 -24.94 5.05
C ASP A 68 -13.63 -24.91 5.37
N TRP A 69 -13.20 -24.12 6.37
CA TRP A 69 -11.80 -23.98 6.77
C TRP A 69 -11.32 -25.11 7.70
N LEU A 70 -12.11 -25.45 8.73
CA LEU A 70 -11.73 -26.42 9.76
C LEU A 70 -12.13 -27.87 9.40
N GLY A 71 -13.06 -28.05 8.46
CA GLY A 71 -13.66 -29.35 8.16
C GLY A 71 -14.34 -29.95 9.39
N ASN A 72 -14.09 -31.23 9.66
CA ASN A 72 -14.52 -31.89 10.89
C ASN A 72 -13.61 -31.62 12.10
N GLY A 73 -12.56 -30.80 11.95
CA GLY A 73 -11.56 -30.50 12.98
C GLY A 73 -10.51 -31.59 13.23
N SER A 74 -10.49 -32.67 12.46
CA SER A 74 -9.49 -33.74 12.62
C SER A 74 -8.05 -33.23 12.55
N ARG A 75 -7.78 -32.21 11.71
CA ARG A 75 -6.47 -31.52 11.64
C ARG A 75 -6.07 -30.83 12.95
N MET A 76 -7.04 -30.36 13.73
CA MET A 76 -6.83 -29.82 15.09
C MET A 76 -6.93 -30.91 16.18
N GLY A 77 -7.12 -32.18 15.84
CA GLY A 77 -7.33 -33.25 16.82
C GLY A 77 -8.68 -33.16 17.56
N TYR A 78 -9.72 -32.62 16.90
CA TYR A 78 -11.10 -32.57 17.39
C TYR A 78 -12.07 -33.30 16.47
N ASP A 79 -13.24 -33.63 16.99
CA ASP A 79 -14.45 -33.90 16.21
C ASP A 79 -15.43 -32.74 16.46
N LEU A 80 -15.45 -31.75 15.57
CA LEU A 80 -16.31 -30.57 15.69
C LEU A 80 -17.80 -30.92 15.56
N GLY A 81 -18.15 -32.05 14.96
CA GLY A 81 -19.54 -32.53 14.91
C GLY A 81 -20.04 -33.03 16.27
N SER A 82 -19.13 -33.48 17.13
CA SER A 82 -19.42 -33.83 18.53
C SER A 82 -19.46 -32.61 19.47
N LEU A 83 -18.82 -31.50 19.10
CA LEU A 83 -18.79 -30.28 19.90
C LEU A 83 -20.05 -29.44 19.62
N ASN A 84 -20.82 -29.14 20.67
CA ASN A 84 -22.01 -28.28 20.57
C ASN A 84 -21.63 -26.79 20.43
N ILE A 85 -20.99 -26.42 19.32
CA ILE A 85 -20.49 -25.07 19.04
C ILE A 85 -21.69 -24.17 18.66
N THR A 86 -22.19 -23.44 19.64
CA THR A 86 -23.31 -22.49 19.47
C THR A 86 -22.85 -21.09 19.03
N GLN A 87 -21.57 -20.76 19.23
CA GLN A 87 -21.00 -19.46 18.89
C GLN A 87 -19.59 -19.65 18.34
N TRP A 88 -19.38 -19.20 17.10
CA TRP A 88 -18.05 -19.11 16.50
C TRP A 88 -17.31 -17.84 16.94
N PRO A 89 -15.96 -17.83 16.99
CA PRO A 89 -15.18 -16.66 17.38
C PRO A 89 -15.42 -15.48 16.43
N LYS A 90 -15.58 -14.27 16.97
CA LYS A 90 -15.50 -13.04 16.16
C LYS A 90 -14.02 -12.72 15.90
N VAL A 91 -13.63 -12.66 14.63
CA VAL A 91 -12.25 -12.41 14.20
C VAL A 91 -12.12 -11.02 13.55
N GLY A 92 -11.10 -10.26 13.93
CA GLY A 92 -10.71 -9.00 13.29
C GLY A 92 -9.33 -9.12 12.65
N ILE A 93 -9.09 -8.47 11.51
CA ILE A 93 -7.77 -8.41 10.85
C ILE A 93 -7.31 -6.95 10.81
N ALA A 94 -6.07 -6.67 11.23
CA ALA A 94 -5.46 -5.34 11.16
C ALA A 94 -4.39 -5.27 10.06
N LEU A 95 -4.47 -4.24 9.20
CA LEU A 95 -3.53 -3.95 8.11
C LEU A 95 -2.67 -2.72 8.46
N PRO A 96 -1.33 -2.81 8.37
CA PRO A 96 -0.43 -1.81 8.94
C PRO A 96 -0.16 -0.63 8.00
N GLY A 97 0.46 0.42 8.52
CA GLY A 97 1.00 1.52 7.72
C GLY A 97 2.41 1.28 7.21
N GLY A 98 2.88 2.19 6.33
CA GLY A 98 4.19 2.05 5.65
C GLY A 98 4.14 2.09 4.12
N GLY A 99 3.25 2.91 3.55
CA GLY A 99 3.21 3.18 2.11
C GLY A 99 3.03 1.94 1.22
N LEU A 100 3.71 1.92 0.07
CA LEU A 100 3.62 0.82 -0.91
C LEU A 100 4.17 -0.52 -0.39
N ARG A 101 5.12 -0.51 0.57
CA ARG A 101 5.58 -1.72 1.26
C ARG A 101 4.40 -2.36 1.99
N ALA A 102 3.74 -1.59 2.85
CA ALA A 102 2.66 -2.08 3.69
C ALA A 102 1.44 -2.50 2.86
N ALA A 103 1.15 -1.81 1.75
CA ALA A 103 0.08 -2.20 0.83
C ALA A 103 0.36 -3.56 0.16
N GLN A 104 1.56 -3.75 -0.40
CA GLN A 104 1.94 -5.04 -1.00
C GLN A 104 2.03 -6.15 0.04
N PHE A 105 2.53 -5.85 1.25
CA PHE A 105 2.56 -6.81 2.35
C PHE A 105 1.15 -7.22 2.77
N ALA A 106 0.25 -6.27 3.00
CA ALA A 106 -1.14 -6.55 3.33
C ALA A 106 -1.82 -7.43 2.26
N ALA A 107 -1.64 -7.12 0.97
CA ALA A 107 -2.20 -7.93 -0.11
C ALA A 107 -1.61 -9.35 -0.18
N GLY A 108 -0.28 -9.50 -0.12
CA GLY A 108 0.38 -10.81 -0.12
C GLY A 108 0.05 -11.64 1.11
N ALA A 109 -0.05 -11.00 2.27
CA ALA A 109 -0.38 -11.65 3.53
C ALA A 109 -1.85 -12.11 3.57
N LEU A 110 -2.78 -11.26 3.13
CA LEU A 110 -4.19 -11.64 2.93
C LEU A 110 -4.32 -12.80 1.93
N SER A 111 -3.52 -12.84 0.84
CA SER A 111 -3.45 -13.97 -0.10
C SER A 111 -3.07 -15.29 0.60
N GLY A 112 -2.17 -15.23 1.59
CA GLY A 112 -1.71 -16.37 2.38
C GLY A 112 -2.72 -16.89 3.41
N ILE A 113 -3.83 -16.17 3.63
CA ILE A 113 -4.92 -16.57 4.53
C ILE A 113 -6.30 -16.63 3.84
N ASP A 114 -6.32 -16.52 2.50
CA ASP A 114 -7.53 -16.55 1.65
C ASP A 114 -7.83 -17.99 1.19
N ALA A 115 -9.04 -18.50 1.46
CA ALA A 115 -9.50 -19.82 0.98
C ALA A 115 -9.63 -19.92 -0.55
N ARG A 116 -9.55 -18.80 -1.27
CA ARG A 116 -9.55 -18.72 -2.73
C ARG A 116 -8.15 -18.87 -3.34
N ASN A 117 -7.11 -18.99 -2.49
CA ASN A 117 -5.75 -19.30 -2.89
C ASN A 117 -5.46 -20.78 -2.56
N ASP A 118 -5.27 -21.62 -3.58
CA ASP A 118 -5.10 -23.07 -3.38
C ASP A 118 -3.87 -23.41 -2.55
N THR A 119 -2.78 -22.65 -2.66
CA THR A 119 -1.56 -22.85 -1.85
C THR A 119 -1.85 -22.57 -0.37
N ALA A 120 -2.53 -21.47 -0.04
CA ALA A 120 -2.94 -21.16 1.33
C ALA A 120 -3.93 -22.20 1.89
N LYS A 121 -4.89 -22.62 1.07
CA LYS A 121 -5.88 -23.65 1.43
C LYS A 121 -5.22 -25.00 1.73
N ASN A 122 -4.27 -25.43 0.89
CA ASN A 122 -3.50 -26.66 1.11
C ASN A 122 -2.62 -26.55 2.37
N ALA A 123 -1.98 -25.39 2.59
CA ALA A 123 -1.24 -25.12 3.82
C ALA A 123 -2.14 -25.14 5.09
N GLY A 124 -3.45 -24.91 4.95
CA GLY A 124 -4.43 -24.86 6.04
C GLY A 124 -4.64 -23.47 6.64
N THR A 125 -4.02 -22.45 6.08
CA THR A 125 -4.16 -21.05 6.50
C THR A 125 -5.27 -20.33 5.72
N GLY A 126 -5.52 -20.76 4.48
CA GLY A 126 -6.58 -20.27 3.62
C GLY A 126 -7.97 -20.54 4.19
N GLY A 127 -8.65 -19.50 4.64
CA GLY A 127 -9.96 -19.55 5.30
C GLY A 127 -10.09 -18.57 6.46
N LEU A 128 -8.97 -18.15 7.06
CA LEU A 128 -8.95 -17.14 8.12
C LEU A 128 -9.50 -15.78 7.65
N LEU A 129 -9.29 -15.39 6.38
CA LEU A 129 -9.95 -14.21 5.80
C LEU A 129 -11.47 -14.40 5.69
N GLN A 130 -11.95 -15.59 5.31
CA GLN A 130 -13.38 -15.86 5.12
C GLN A 130 -14.17 -15.93 6.42
N VAL A 131 -13.54 -16.17 7.56
CA VAL A 131 -14.19 -16.11 8.89
C VAL A 131 -14.10 -14.73 9.56
N ALA A 132 -13.35 -13.78 8.99
CA ALA A 132 -13.19 -12.45 9.58
C ALA A 132 -14.49 -11.63 9.55
N SER A 133 -14.83 -11.06 10.70
CA SER A 133 -15.97 -10.17 10.90
C SER A 133 -15.61 -8.71 10.61
N TYR A 134 -14.37 -8.29 10.91
CA TYR A 134 -13.87 -6.93 10.72
C TYR A 134 -12.51 -6.91 10.02
N ILE A 135 -12.23 -5.84 9.28
CA ILE A 135 -10.90 -5.53 8.75
C ILE A 135 -10.59 -4.04 8.98
N THR A 136 -9.49 -3.75 9.68
CA THR A 136 -8.99 -2.39 9.92
C THR A 136 -7.78 -2.09 9.05
N GLY A 137 -7.64 -0.85 8.57
CA GLY A 137 -6.47 -0.39 7.82
C GLY A 137 -6.11 1.06 8.12
N LEU A 138 -4.82 1.36 8.20
CA LEU A 138 -4.30 2.74 8.23
C LEU A 138 -3.22 2.93 7.16
N SER A 139 -2.97 4.15 6.70
CA SER A 139 -1.90 4.48 5.73
C SER A 139 -1.88 3.52 4.53
N GLY A 140 -0.76 2.85 4.23
CA GLY A 140 -0.67 1.82 3.17
C GLY A 140 -1.67 0.65 3.31
N GLY A 141 -2.02 0.25 4.53
CA GLY A 141 -3.09 -0.71 4.80
C GLY A 141 -4.48 -0.17 4.42
N SER A 142 -4.74 1.13 4.58
CA SER A 142 -5.98 1.76 4.10
C SER A 142 -6.11 1.69 2.58
N TRP A 143 -5.00 1.75 1.84
CA TRP A 143 -4.97 1.65 0.37
C TRP A 143 -5.37 0.24 -0.09
N THR A 144 -4.92 -0.78 0.65
CA THR A 144 -5.34 -2.17 0.43
C THR A 144 -6.83 -2.34 0.75
N THR A 145 -7.31 -1.82 1.88
CA THR A 145 -8.75 -1.87 2.23
C THR A 145 -9.60 -1.16 1.18
N GLY A 146 -9.29 0.07 0.79
CA GLY A 146 -10.06 0.78 -0.23
C GLY A 146 -10.04 0.05 -1.57
N SER A 147 -8.87 -0.32 -2.07
CA SER A 147 -8.75 -1.05 -3.34
C SER A 147 -9.56 -2.36 -3.33
N LEU A 148 -9.47 -3.15 -2.26
CA LEU A 148 -10.15 -4.43 -2.14
C LEU A 148 -11.69 -4.30 -2.23
N PHE A 149 -12.27 -3.25 -1.65
CA PHE A 149 -13.72 -3.03 -1.65
C PHE A 149 -14.20 -2.37 -2.96
N PHE A 150 -13.47 -1.38 -3.49
CA PHE A 150 -13.85 -0.72 -4.75
C PHE A 150 -13.54 -1.52 -6.02
N ASN A 151 -12.91 -2.69 -5.91
CA ASN A 151 -12.74 -3.65 -7.02
C ASN A 151 -13.62 -4.91 -6.87
N ASP A 152 -14.63 -4.89 -5.99
CA ASP A 152 -15.57 -6.01 -5.73
C ASP A 152 -14.90 -7.30 -5.22
N PHE A 153 -13.99 -7.16 -4.25
CA PHE A 153 -13.37 -8.25 -3.50
C PHE A 153 -12.73 -9.36 -4.36
N PRO A 154 -11.82 -9.05 -5.30
CA PRO A 154 -11.13 -10.08 -6.08
C PRO A 154 -10.17 -10.89 -5.20
N THR A 155 -9.52 -11.90 -5.77
CA THR A 155 -8.33 -12.51 -5.15
C THR A 155 -7.19 -11.48 -5.11
N LEU A 156 -6.34 -11.55 -4.09
CA LEU A 156 -5.35 -10.50 -3.84
C LEU A 156 -4.30 -10.37 -4.95
N HIS A 157 -3.90 -11.49 -5.57
CA HIS A 157 -3.05 -11.45 -6.76
C HIS A 157 -3.72 -10.73 -7.94
N ASN A 158 -5.01 -10.97 -8.19
CA ASN A 158 -5.76 -10.26 -9.24
C ASN A 158 -5.97 -8.78 -8.90
N LEU A 159 -6.14 -8.44 -7.61
CA LEU A 159 -6.24 -7.05 -7.14
C LEU A 159 -5.01 -6.23 -7.53
N VAL A 160 -3.82 -6.81 -7.35
CA VAL A 160 -2.54 -6.12 -7.51
C VAL A 160 -2.00 -6.23 -8.94
N LEU A 161 -2.01 -7.42 -9.54
CA LEU A 161 -1.42 -7.68 -10.85
C LEU A 161 -2.42 -7.56 -12.02
N GLY A 162 -3.71 -7.48 -11.71
CA GLY A 162 -4.80 -7.56 -12.68
C GLY A 162 -5.17 -8.99 -13.06
N ASN A 163 -6.27 -9.14 -13.80
CA ASN A 163 -6.75 -10.44 -14.30
C ASN A 163 -6.63 -10.60 -15.83
N GLY A 164 -6.03 -9.61 -16.51
CA GLY A 164 -5.89 -9.60 -17.98
C GLY A 164 -7.19 -9.36 -18.76
N ASN A 165 -8.28 -8.97 -18.07
CA ASN A 165 -9.59 -8.76 -18.68
C ASN A 165 -10.29 -7.51 -18.09
N THR A 166 -11.07 -7.66 -17.02
CA THR A 166 -11.88 -6.58 -16.42
C THR A 166 -11.18 -5.80 -15.32
N LEU A 167 -9.97 -6.22 -14.92
CA LEU A 167 -9.21 -5.64 -13.81
C LEU A 167 -7.75 -5.42 -14.21
N ASP A 168 -7.35 -4.16 -14.32
CA ASP A 168 -5.99 -3.71 -14.70
C ASP A 168 -4.92 -3.83 -13.60
N GLY A 169 -5.32 -4.19 -12.38
CA GLY A 169 -4.46 -4.24 -11.19
C GLY A 169 -3.99 -2.85 -10.72
N TRP A 170 -3.08 -2.84 -9.74
CA TRP A 170 -2.41 -1.63 -9.27
C TRP A 170 -1.39 -1.12 -10.29
N LYS A 171 -1.04 0.16 -10.21
CA LYS A 171 -0.11 0.84 -11.14
C LYS A 171 1.28 1.10 -10.56
N LEU A 172 1.77 0.21 -9.69
CA LEU A 172 3.01 0.44 -8.93
C LEU A 172 4.28 0.55 -9.79
N ASP A 173 4.21 0.11 -11.05
CA ASP A 173 5.25 0.24 -12.08
C ASP A 173 5.35 1.65 -12.67
N LEU A 174 4.33 2.49 -12.49
CA LEU A 174 4.39 3.91 -12.78
C LEU A 174 4.84 4.68 -11.52
N PRO A 175 5.83 5.58 -11.60
CA PRO A 175 6.25 6.36 -10.45
C PRO A 175 5.11 7.21 -9.88
N PHE A 176 4.86 7.07 -8.58
CA PHE A 176 3.64 7.57 -7.93
C PHE A 176 3.36 9.07 -8.08
N VAL A 177 4.44 9.87 -8.12
CA VAL A 177 4.40 11.33 -8.21
C VAL A 177 4.78 11.84 -9.60
N THR A 178 5.76 11.21 -10.25
CA THR A 178 6.32 11.66 -11.53
C THR A 178 6.22 10.55 -12.59
N PRO A 179 4.99 10.15 -12.98
CA PRO A 179 4.71 8.97 -13.79
C PRO A 179 5.39 8.93 -15.17
N ASP A 180 5.66 10.09 -15.80
CA ASP A 180 6.48 10.21 -17.03
C ASP A 180 7.94 10.59 -16.71
N GLY A 181 8.49 9.98 -15.66
CA GLY A 181 9.85 10.17 -15.21
C GLY A 181 10.15 11.54 -14.61
N THR A 182 11.42 11.78 -14.28
CA THR A 182 11.87 12.89 -13.41
C THR A 182 11.69 14.31 -13.98
N ASN A 183 11.29 14.45 -15.25
CA ASN A 183 11.00 15.73 -15.86
C ASN A 183 9.56 16.17 -15.54
N ILE A 184 9.38 16.93 -14.45
CA ILE A 184 8.07 17.47 -14.05
C ILE A 184 7.37 18.30 -15.13
N PHE A 185 8.10 18.82 -16.13
CA PHE A 185 7.58 19.62 -17.24
C PHE A 185 7.38 18.82 -18.54
N SER A 186 7.44 17.49 -18.51
CA SER A 186 7.04 16.69 -19.66
C SER A 186 5.54 16.81 -19.90
N THR A 187 5.10 16.58 -21.15
CA THR A 187 3.70 16.72 -21.55
C THR A 187 2.78 15.83 -20.70
N ASP A 188 3.17 14.59 -20.46
CA ASP A 188 2.34 13.61 -19.77
C ASP A 188 2.29 13.85 -18.26
N ASN A 189 3.42 14.24 -17.63
CA ASN A 189 3.41 14.72 -16.24
C ASN A 189 2.53 15.98 -16.09
N GLN A 190 2.55 16.91 -17.06
CA GLN A 190 1.69 18.10 -17.02
C GLN A 190 0.20 17.78 -17.20
N TYR A 191 -0.15 16.77 -18.00
CA TYR A 191 -1.53 16.27 -18.07
C TYR A 191 -1.97 15.63 -16.75
N PHE A 192 -1.14 14.76 -16.16
CA PHE A 192 -1.40 14.14 -14.86
C PHE A 192 -1.59 15.16 -13.74
N PHE A 193 -0.66 16.11 -13.59
CA PHE A 193 -0.78 17.20 -12.61
C PHE A 193 -1.97 18.12 -12.90
N GLY A 194 -2.25 18.41 -14.18
CA GLY A 194 -3.42 19.19 -14.59
C GLY A 194 -4.74 18.53 -14.19
N SER A 195 -4.86 17.20 -14.38
CA SER A 195 -6.01 16.42 -13.96
C SER A 195 -6.23 16.44 -12.45
N ILE A 196 -5.16 16.19 -11.67
CA ILE A 196 -5.21 16.24 -10.21
C ILE A 196 -5.64 17.63 -9.71
N ILE A 197 -5.02 18.70 -10.22
CA ILE A 197 -5.39 20.07 -9.87
C ILE A 197 -6.84 20.38 -10.25
N TRP A 198 -7.35 19.85 -11.37
CA TRP A 198 -8.74 20.07 -11.76
C TRP A 198 -9.74 19.40 -10.80
N SER A 199 -9.47 18.19 -10.30
CA SER A 199 -10.25 17.57 -9.20
C SER A 199 -10.31 18.49 -7.97
N ILE A 200 -9.17 19.06 -7.58
CA ILE A 200 -9.03 19.89 -6.38
C ILE A 200 -9.76 21.23 -6.56
N MET A 201 -9.59 21.88 -7.71
CA MET A 201 -10.31 23.10 -8.08
C MET A 201 -11.83 22.88 -8.08
N ALA A 202 -12.31 21.74 -8.59
CA ALA A 202 -13.73 21.42 -8.57
C ALA A 202 -14.28 21.27 -7.13
N LYS A 203 -13.52 20.65 -6.21
CA LYS A 203 -13.86 20.58 -4.78
C LYS A 203 -13.85 21.97 -4.12
N ALA A 204 -12.82 22.78 -4.37
CA ALA A 204 -12.71 24.14 -3.84
C ALA A 204 -13.84 25.07 -4.33
N GLN A 205 -14.27 24.93 -5.59
CA GLN A 205 -15.42 25.67 -6.16
C GLN A 205 -16.76 25.34 -5.47
N LYS A 206 -16.85 24.28 -4.67
CA LYS A 206 -18.00 23.97 -3.82
C LYS A 206 -17.95 24.66 -2.44
N GLY A 207 -16.88 25.40 -2.14
CA GLY A 207 -16.69 26.09 -0.86
C GLY A 207 -16.05 25.21 0.23
N ILE A 208 -15.37 24.13 -0.16
CA ILE A 208 -14.66 23.22 0.75
C ILE A 208 -13.16 23.52 0.69
N ASP A 209 -12.54 23.78 1.85
CA ASP A 209 -11.10 24.00 1.95
C ASP A 209 -10.31 22.73 1.55
N THR A 210 -9.14 22.91 0.93
CA THR A 210 -8.29 21.81 0.42
C THR A 210 -6.87 21.87 1.00
N SER A 211 -6.09 20.80 0.88
CA SER A 211 -4.69 20.72 1.35
C SER A 211 -3.83 19.82 0.47
N MET A 212 -2.56 19.61 0.84
CA MET A 212 -1.67 18.59 0.24
C MET A 212 -2.29 17.18 0.26
N THR A 213 -3.21 16.90 1.18
CA THR A 213 -3.90 15.61 1.23
C THR A 213 -4.80 15.37 0.01
N ASP A 214 -5.35 16.41 -0.61
CA ASP A 214 -6.19 16.26 -1.82
C ASP A 214 -5.41 15.76 -3.06
N PRO A 215 -4.26 16.36 -3.48
CA PRO A 215 -3.47 15.81 -4.58
C PRO A 215 -2.90 14.43 -4.23
N TRP A 216 -2.49 14.21 -2.98
CA TRP A 216 -2.04 12.90 -2.51
C TRP A 216 -3.14 11.83 -2.62
N ALA A 217 -4.37 12.16 -2.18
CA ALA A 217 -5.55 11.33 -2.32
C ALA A 217 -5.85 10.98 -3.79
N ARG A 218 -5.69 11.94 -4.71
CA ARG A 218 -5.85 11.67 -6.16
C ARG A 218 -4.73 10.77 -6.68
N MET A 219 -3.46 10.99 -6.32
CA MET A 219 -2.36 10.09 -6.67
C MET A 219 -2.64 8.66 -6.19
N ILE A 220 -3.11 8.48 -4.95
CA ILE A 220 -3.56 7.17 -4.43
C ILE A 220 -4.70 6.60 -5.28
N SER A 221 -5.73 7.39 -5.64
CA SER A 221 -6.84 6.92 -6.49
C SER A 221 -6.36 6.35 -7.82
N TYR A 222 -5.44 7.03 -8.51
CA TYR A 222 -4.89 6.60 -9.80
C TYR A 222 -4.20 5.22 -9.71
N HIS A 223 -3.56 4.91 -8.58
CA HIS A 223 -2.77 3.69 -8.41
C HIS A 223 -3.56 2.51 -7.84
N PHE A 224 -4.61 2.76 -7.05
CA PHE A 224 -5.31 1.74 -6.24
C PHE A 224 -6.80 1.55 -6.55
N LEU A 225 -7.50 2.56 -7.09
CA LEU A 225 -8.91 2.43 -7.45
C LEU A 225 -9.09 1.97 -8.90
N ASN A 226 -10.30 1.54 -9.24
CA ASN A 226 -10.64 1.16 -10.62
C ASN A 226 -10.68 2.40 -11.55
N GLN A 227 -11.10 2.23 -12.81
CA GLN A 227 -11.11 3.25 -13.89
C GLN A 227 -9.74 3.73 -14.40
N THR A 228 -8.64 3.45 -13.69
CA THR A 228 -7.28 3.74 -14.19
C THR A 228 -6.65 2.50 -14.84
N THR A 229 -6.28 2.65 -16.10
CA THR A 229 -5.54 1.70 -16.93
C THR A 229 -4.18 2.32 -17.29
N ARG A 230 -3.26 1.56 -17.89
CA ARG A 230 -2.01 2.16 -18.43
C ARG A 230 -2.26 2.99 -19.69
N ALA A 231 -3.36 2.75 -20.41
CA ALA A 231 -3.69 3.45 -21.65
C ALA A 231 -4.32 4.84 -21.42
N ASN A 232 -5.07 5.01 -20.32
CA ASN A 232 -5.76 6.27 -20.00
C ASN A 232 -5.09 7.08 -18.87
N PHE A 233 -3.96 6.63 -18.30
CA PHE A 233 -3.31 7.23 -17.13
C PHE A 233 -3.00 8.74 -17.26
N PHE A 234 -2.74 9.22 -18.48
CA PHE A 234 -2.42 10.62 -18.79
C PHE A 234 -3.58 11.37 -19.48
N THR A 235 -4.79 10.82 -19.43
CA THR A 235 -6.00 11.37 -20.06
C THR A 235 -7.06 11.69 -18.99
N ASN A 236 -8.18 12.28 -19.40
CA ASN A 236 -9.37 12.42 -18.54
C ASN A 236 -10.55 11.63 -19.12
N ASP A 237 -10.26 10.53 -19.82
CA ASP A 237 -11.26 9.66 -20.45
C ASP A 237 -12.01 8.79 -19.40
N SER A 238 -11.58 8.84 -18.13
CA SER A 238 -12.29 8.31 -16.98
C SER A 238 -12.17 9.24 -15.77
N ALA A 239 -12.89 8.94 -14.69
CA ALA A 239 -12.79 9.68 -13.44
C ALA A 239 -11.55 9.33 -12.59
N HIS A 240 -10.80 8.27 -12.94
CA HIS A 240 -9.64 7.80 -12.17
C HIS A 240 -9.94 7.67 -10.65
N GLY A 241 -11.05 7.02 -10.31
CA GLY A 241 -11.50 6.83 -8.93
C GLY A 241 -12.24 8.03 -8.31
N ALA A 242 -12.39 9.16 -9.00
CA ALA A 242 -13.23 10.26 -8.54
C ALA A 242 -14.73 9.88 -8.61
N GLY A 243 -15.51 10.37 -7.64
CA GLY A 243 -16.92 10.02 -7.48
C GLY A 243 -17.17 8.67 -6.81
N GLN A 244 -16.13 7.88 -6.50
CA GLN A 244 -16.26 6.70 -5.66
C GLN A 244 -16.29 7.12 -4.20
N LEU A 245 -17.36 6.78 -3.47
CA LEU A 245 -17.61 7.24 -2.11
C LEU A 245 -17.52 6.09 -1.11
N TRP A 246 -16.84 6.30 0.01
CA TRP A 246 -16.68 5.28 1.05
C TRP A 246 -18.02 4.84 1.65
N SER A 247 -18.98 5.75 1.78
CA SER A 247 -20.37 5.45 2.16
C SER A 247 -21.18 4.69 1.10
N SER A 248 -20.65 4.54 -0.13
CA SER A 248 -21.23 3.70 -1.19
C SER A 248 -20.70 2.27 -1.20
N ILE A 249 -19.77 1.88 -0.31
CA ILE A 249 -19.36 0.48 -0.12
C ILE A 249 -20.55 -0.50 0.04
N PRO A 250 -21.68 -0.16 0.70
CA PRO A 250 -22.86 -1.05 0.78
C PRO A 250 -23.57 -1.32 -0.55
N GLN A 251 -23.16 -0.65 -1.64
CA GLN A 251 -23.63 -0.90 -3.01
C GLN A 251 -22.76 -1.93 -3.75
N VAL A 252 -21.57 -2.27 -3.23
CA VAL A 252 -20.66 -3.26 -3.82
C VAL A 252 -21.28 -4.67 -3.74
N PRO A 253 -21.33 -5.45 -4.85
CA PRO A 253 -22.01 -6.75 -4.87
C PRO A 253 -21.53 -7.73 -3.79
N SER A 254 -20.21 -7.87 -3.61
CA SER A 254 -19.61 -8.72 -2.57
C SER A 254 -19.88 -8.24 -1.13
N PHE A 255 -20.18 -6.94 -0.92
CA PHE A 255 -20.69 -6.43 0.36
C PHE A 255 -22.16 -6.85 0.53
N GLN A 256 -23.01 -6.66 -0.48
CA GLN A 256 -24.42 -7.07 -0.41
C GLN A 256 -24.62 -8.58 -0.18
N GLN A 257 -23.64 -9.38 -0.59
CA GLN A 257 -23.58 -10.83 -0.36
C GLN A 257 -22.91 -11.22 0.97
N TYR A 258 -22.53 -10.25 1.81
CA TYR A 258 -21.86 -10.44 3.11
C TYR A 258 -20.54 -11.24 3.03
N LEU A 259 -19.86 -11.21 1.87
CA LEU A 259 -18.62 -11.95 1.65
C LEU A 259 -17.41 -11.26 2.30
N MET A 260 -17.44 -9.93 2.35
CA MET A 260 -16.36 -9.11 2.92
C MET A 260 -16.49 -8.97 4.46
N PRO A 261 -15.37 -8.94 5.21
CA PRO A 261 -15.37 -8.40 6.57
C PRO A 261 -15.84 -6.94 6.58
N PHE A 262 -16.31 -6.41 7.70
CA PHE A 262 -16.71 -4.99 7.77
C PHE A 262 -15.47 -4.08 7.81
N PRO A 263 -15.33 -3.10 6.88
CA PRO A 263 -14.13 -2.28 6.76
C PRO A 263 -14.14 -1.08 7.70
N ILE A 264 -12.98 -0.79 8.25
CA ILE A 264 -12.72 0.39 9.08
C ILE A 264 -11.38 0.98 8.66
N VAL A 265 -11.34 2.27 8.34
CA VAL A 265 -10.10 3.02 8.16
C VAL A 265 -9.81 3.86 9.39
N VAL A 266 -8.55 3.93 9.81
CA VAL A 266 -8.11 4.74 10.95
C VAL A 266 -7.33 5.96 10.46
N ALA A 267 -7.63 7.13 11.04
CA ALA A 267 -6.87 8.36 10.88
C ALA A 267 -6.69 9.01 12.25
N ASP A 268 -5.51 9.57 12.52
CA ASP A 268 -5.27 10.34 13.73
C ASP A 268 -5.81 11.77 13.57
N SER A 269 -5.83 12.51 14.68
CA SER A 269 -6.17 13.93 14.67
C SER A 269 -5.26 14.73 15.59
N ARG A 270 -4.87 15.94 15.15
CA ARG A 270 -4.22 16.92 16.02
C ARG A 270 -5.21 18.03 16.40
N PRO A 271 -5.02 18.70 17.57
CA PRO A 271 -5.77 19.89 17.90
C PRO A 271 -5.63 20.96 16.81
N VAL A 272 -6.73 21.60 16.44
CA VAL A 272 -6.80 22.54 15.31
C VAL A 272 -5.86 23.72 15.51
N GLY A 273 -5.08 24.05 14.48
CA GLY A 273 -4.06 25.10 14.50
C GLY A 273 -2.79 24.79 15.32
N SER A 274 -2.64 23.56 15.82
CA SER A 274 -1.39 23.12 16.45
C SER A 274 -0.34 22.71 15.42
N ASN A 275 0.94 22.84 15.77
CA ASN A 275 2.08 22.38 14.97
C ASN A 275 2.65 21.05 15.50
N LEU A 276 1.81 20.19 16.08
CA LEU A 276 2.24 18.94 16.68
C LEU A 276 2.66 17.91 15.62
N THR A 277 3.84 17.33 15.83
CA THR A 277 4.43 16.25 15.03
C THR A 277 4.74 15.01 15.88
N THR A 278 4.37 15.04 17.16
CA THR A 278 4.55 13.95 18.14
C THR A 278 3.33 13.02 18.15
N ALA A 279 3.41 11.95 18.94
CA ALA A 279 2.26 11.07 19.20
C ALA A 279 1.00 11.85 19.59
N LEU A 280 -0.15 11.38 19.10
CA LEU A 280 -1.46 12.03 19.21
C LEU A 280 -2.42 11.11 19.99
N ASP A 281 -3.33 11.69 20.77
CA ASP A 281 -4.17 10.92 21.69
C ASP A 281 -5.50 10.44 21.08
N LEU A 282 -6.04 11.15 20.08
CA LEU A 282 -7.39 10.97 19.54
C LEU A 282 -7.40 10.29 18.17
N GLU A 283 -7.95 9.08 18.16
CA GLU A 283 -8.13 8.25 16.96
C GLU A 283 -9.54 8.43 16.37
N SER A 284 -9.60 8.62 15.04
CA SER A 284 -10.83 8.65 14.26
C SER A 284 -10.97 7.40 13.39
N THR A 285 -12.14 6.76 13.48
CA THR A 285 -12.52 5.59 12.70
C THR A 285 -13.50 5.99 11.59
N ILE A 286 -13.23 5.57 10.36
CA ILE A 286 -14.04 5.85 9.17
C ILE A 286 -14.58 4.52 8.64
N THR A 287 -15.88 4.32 8.79
CA THR A 287 -16.62 3.13 8.32
C THR A 287 -17.55 3.53 7.17
N PRO A 288 -18.11 2.60 6.39
CA PRO A 288 -19.12 2.93 5.38
C PRO A 288 -20.40 3.61 5.93
N MET A 289 -20.58 3.64 7.25
CA MET A 289 -21.78 4.17 7.91
C MET A 289 -21.53 5.50 8.63
N GLU A 290 -20.36 5.65 9.25
CA GLU A 290 -20.00 6.83 10.03
C GLU A 290 -18.49 7.08 10.11
N ILE A 291 -18.13 8.37 10.24
CA ILE A 291 -16.88 8.80 10.87
C ILE A 291 -17.13 8.98 12.36
N ALA A 292 -16.35 8.32 13.21
CA ALA A 292 -16.58 8.26 14.65
C ALA A 292 -15.30 8.09 15.44
N SER A 293 -15.28 8.55 16.69
CA SER A 293 -14.25 8.16 17.66
C SER A 293 -14.88 7.41 18.82
N TYR A 294 -14.32 6.23 19.10
CA TYR A 294 -14.69 5.38 20.23
C TYR A 294 -13.90 5.71 21.51
N ASP A 295 -13.03 6.72 21.44
CA ASP A 295 -12.24 7.23 22.55
C ASP A 295 -13.14 7.92 23.59
N PRO A 296 -12.77 7.91 24.89
CA PRO A 296 -13.59 8.51 25.92
C PRO A 296 -13.82 10.02 25.77
N ASN A 297 -12.84 10.72 25.16
CA ASN A 297 -12.85 12.17 25.00
C ASN A 297 -13.98 12.66 24.08
N LEU A 298 -14.26 11.93 22.99
CA LEU A 298 -15.30 12.26 22.02
C LEU A 298 -16.52 11.34 22.16
N SER A 299 -16.35 10.02 22.01
CA SER A 299 -17.46 9.04 22.14
C SER A 299 -18.71 9.44 21.33
N ALA A 300 -18.48 9.73 20.05
CA ALA A 300 -19.50 10.20 19.11
C ALA A 300 -19.16 9.78 17.67
N GLY A 301 -20.19 9.73 16.83
CA GLY A 301 -20.10 9.41 15.40
C GLY A 301 -21.07 10.23 14.56
N MET A 302 -20.71 10.45 13.30
CA MET A 302 -21.44 11.23 12.30
C MET A 302 -21.66 10.36 11.07
N ASN A 303 -22.90 10.33 10.55
CA ASN A 303 -23.25 9.63 9.31
C ASN A 303 -22.31 10.05 8.15
N LEU A 304 -21.58 9.08 7.60
CA LEU A 304 -20.49 9.37 6.66
C LEU A 304 -20.97 10.02 5.36
N THR A 305 -22.15 9.63 4.86
CA THR A 305 -22.76 10.21 3.65
C THR A 305 -22.90 11.73 3.74
N PHE A 306 -23.05 12.26 4.97
CA PHE A 306 -23.22 13.68 5.23
C PHE A 306 -22.00 14.34 5.90
N ALA A 307 -20.85 13.67 5.99
CA ALA A 307 -19.67 14.13 6.75
C ALA A 307 -19.04 15.44 6.23
N GLY A 308 -19.37 15.88 5.01
CA GLY A 308 -19.00 17.21 4.51
C GLY A 308 -19.82 18.36 5.12
N THR A 309 -20.82 18.08 5.96
CA THR A 309 -21.76 19.08 6.50
C THR A 309 -21.22 19.69 7.79
N HIS A 310 -21.12 21.02 7.85
CA HIS A 310 -20.89 21.73 9.10
C HIS A 310 -22.12 21.62 10.02
N LEU A 311 -21.94 20.96 11.17
CA LEU A 311 -22.94 20.86 12.22
C LEU A 311 -22.45 21.60 13.45
N THR A 312 -23.27 22.49 13.99
CA THR A 312 -23.04 23.15 15.29
C THR A 312 -24.15 22.75 16.25
N ASN A 313 -23.80 22.16 17.39
CA ASN A 313 -24.73 21.51 18.33
C ASN A 313 -25.63 20.44 17.65
N GLY A 314 -25.07 19.69 16.71
CA GLY A 314 -25.79 18.65 15.95
C GLY A 314 -26.84 19.16 14.95
N ARG A 315 -26.81 20.45 14.60
CA ARG A 315 -27.70 21.06 13.60
C ARG A 315 -26.89 21.69 12.48
N ALA A 316 -27.36 21.55 11.24
CA ALA A 316 -26.76 22.22 10.09
C ALA A 316 -26.91 23.75 10.22
N GLU A 317 -25.81 24.48 10.01
CA GLU A 317 -25.78 25.95 10.24
C GLU A 317 -26.77 26.71 9.35
N ASN A 318 -27.01 26.21 8.14
CA ASN A 318 -27.95 26.76 7.17
C ASN A 318 -29.35 26.10 7.21
N GLY A 319 -29.73 25.46 8.33
CA GLY A 319 -31.11 25.04 8.63
C GLY A 319 -31.67 23.82 7.88
N SER A 320 -31.29 23.61 6.61
CA SER A 320 -31.73 22.45 5.80
C SER A 320 -30.71 21.99 4.73
N SER A 321 -29.59 22.68 4.57
CA SER A 321 -28.55 22.38 3.57
C SER A 321 -27.48 21.46 4.15
N CYS A 322 -27.37 20.27 3.57
CA CYS A 322 -26.32 19.29 3.83
C CYS A 322 -25.29 19.23 2.68
N VAL A 323 -24.24 18.45 2.87
CA VAL A 323 -23.19 18.15 1.89
C VAL A 323 -22.99 16.64 1.79
N THR A 324 -23.03 16.09 0.57
CA THR A 324 -22.80 14.66 0.29
C THR A 324 -21.65 14.46 -0.70
N GLY A 325 -21.07 13.27 -0.71
CA GLY A 325 -19.95 12.94 -1.61
C GLY A 325 -18.61 13.58 -1.27
N PHE A 326 -18.48 14.06 -0.03
CA PHE A 326 -17.21 14.53 0.55
C PHE A 326 -16.27 13.35 0.88
N ASP A 327 -16.85 12.21 1.23
CA ASP A 327 -16.23 10.94 1.62
C ASP A 327 -15.65 10.16 0.42
N GLN A 328 -15.04 10.86 -0.52
CA GLN A 328 -14.35 10.29 -1.68
C GLN A 328 -13.37 9.20 -1.20
N ALA A 329 -13.43 8.01 -1.79
CA ALA A 329 -12.63 6.85 -1.38
C ALA A 329 -11.13 7.17 -1.37
N GLY A 330 -10.66 7.90 -2.39
CA GLY A 330 -9.30 8.45 -2.44
C GLY A 330 -8.99 9.38 -1.27
N PHE A 331 -9.92 10.24 -0.84
CA PHE A 331 -9.72 11.18 0.27
C PHE A 331 -9.76 10.51 1.64
N VAL A 332 -10.57 9.45 1.83
CA VAL A 332 -10.52 8.62 3.04
C VAL A 332 -9.17 7.91 3.17
N MET A 333 -8.71 7.25 2.10
CA MET A 333 -7.38 6.64 2.03
C MET A 333 -6.23 7.65 2.18
N GLY A 334 -6.39 8.84 1.58
CA GLY A 334 -5.42 9.93 1.66
C GLY A 334 -5.34 10.57 3.05
N SER A 335 -6.48 10.73 3.75
CA SER A 335 -6.54 11.22 5.13
C SER A 335 -5.77 10.29 6.06
N SER A 336 -6.06 8.98 5.95
CA SER A 336 -5.37 7.91 6.67
C SER A 336 -3.88 7.78 6.32
N ALA A 337 -3.41 8.45 5.26
CA ALA A 337 -2.03 8.48 4.79
C ALA A 337 -1.43 9.90 4.74
N SER A 338 -2.00 10.86 5.48
CA SER A 338 -1.62 12.27 5.45
C SER A 338 -0.46 12.57 6.41
N LEU A 339 0.73 12.04 6.10
CA LEU A 339 1.93 12.15 6.94
C LEU A 339 2.63 13.52 6.87
N PHE A 340 2.11 14.47 6.08
CA PHE A 340 2.82 15.69 5.71
C PHE A 340 3.24 16.56 6.91
N ASN A 341 2.47 16.57 8.00
CA ASN A 341 2.85 17.27 9.24
C ASN A 341 4.21 16.82 9.81
N GLN A 342 4.63 15.57 9.58
CA GLN A 342 5.89 15.03 10.09
C GLN A 342 7.07 15.21 9.11
N ILE A 343 6.79 15.29 7.81
CA ILE A 343 7.83 15.20 6.76
C ILE A 343 8.02 16.45 5.91
N LEU A 344 7.04 17.38 5.90
CA LEU A 344 7.06 18.58 5.06
C LEU A 344 7.67 19.77 5.82
N ASP A 345 8.84 20.21 5.37
CA ASP A 345 9.48 21.44 5.85
C ASP A 345 9.13 22.60 4.93
N PHE A 346 8.15 23.41 5.35
CA PHE A 346 7.71 24.62 4.65
C PHE A 346 8.77 25.74 4.63
N ALA A 347 9.68 25.78 5.61
CA ALA A 347 10.71 26.83 5.67
C ALA A 347 11.77 26.63 4.57
N HIS A 348 12.08 25.38 4.25
CA HIS A 348 13.08 25.01 3.24
C HIS A 348 12.48 24.48 1.93
N ASN A 349 11.16 24.29 1.86
CA ASN A 349 10.48 23.57 0.77
C ASN A 349 11.14 22.21 0.49
N THR A 350 11.20 21.37 1.53
CA THR A 350 11.73 20.00 1.41
C THR A 350 10.79 18.98 2.03
N ILE A 351 10.83 17.75 1.53
CA ILE A 351 10.07 16.61 2.06
C ILE A 351 11.08 15.54 2.47
N GLN A 352 11.10 15.17 3.74
CA GLN A 352 12.04 14.18 4.26
C GLN A 352 11.72 12.77 3.75
N GLY A 353 12.77 11.96 3.52
CA GLY A 353 12.66 10.56 3.12
C GLY A 353 12.30 10.29 1.65
N PHE A 354 11.64 11.24 0.97
CA PHE A 354 11.29 11.15 -0.46
C PHE A 354 12.51 11.33 -1.38
N SER A 355 12.43 10.81 -2.61
CA SER A 355 13.45 11.05 -3.63
C SER A 355 13.43 12.51 -4.11
N SER A 356 14.55 13.03 -4.63
CA SER A 356 14.61 14.42 -5.12
C SER A 356 13.61 14.73 -6.24
N SER A 357 13.23 13.74 -7.06
CA SER A 357 12.20 13.88 -8.09
C SER A 357 10.80 13.91 -7.50
N ASP A 358 10.50 13.03 -6.53
CA ASP A 358 9.17 12.96 -5.93
C ASP A 358 8.90 14.19 -5.06
N SER A 359 9.87 14.65 -4.26
CA SER A 359 9.74 15.90 -3.50
C SER A 359 9.48 17.10 -4.43
N LYS A 360 10.16 17.18 -5.58
CA LYS A 360 9.90 18.23 -6.58
C LYS A 360 8.51 18.13 -7.19
N GLY A 361 8.03 16.92 -7.51
CA GLY A 361 6.71 16.71 -8.06
C GLY A 361 5.59 17.09 -7.09
N ILE A 362 5.69 16.65 -5.82
CA ILE A 362 4.71 17.00 -4.77
C ILE A 362 4.71 18.52 -4.54
N LEU A 363 5.88 19.14 -4.36
CA LEU A 363 5.97 20.59 -4.14
C LEU A 363 5.49 21.40 -5.36
N TYR A 364 5.68 20.91 -6.58
CA TYR A 364 5.14 21.52 -7.79
C TYR A 364 3.60 21.50 -7.81
N VAL A 365 2.98 20.37 -7.44
CA VAL A 365 1.53 20.25 -7.34
C VAL A 365 0.98 21.13 -6.21
N LEU A 366 1.62 21.14 -5.03
CA LEU A 366 1.25 22.05 -3.94
C LEU A 366 1.32 23.51 -4.38
N GLN A 367 2.42 23.94 -5.00
CA GLN A 367 2.58 25.32 -5.45
C GLN A 367 1.48 25.73 -6.45
N ARG A 368 1.09 24.81 -7.34
CA ARG A 368 -0.03 25.05 -8.26
C ARG A 368 -1.38 25.08 -7.55
N GLN A 369 -1.61 24.21 -6.58
CA GLN A 369 -2.84 24.23 -5.77
C GLN A 369 -2.96 25.57 -5.03
N LEU A 370 -1.93 25.99 -4.32
CA LEU A 370 -1.92 27.24 -3.53
C LEU A 370 -2.03 28.52 -4.39
N ALA A 371 -1.72 28.45 -5.68
CA ALA A 371 -1.94 29.54 -6.62
C ALA A 371 -3.40 29.66 -7.10
N GLU A 372 -4.17 28.56 -7.08
CA GLU A 372 -5.51 28.46 -7.68
C GLU A 372 -6.65 28.39 -6.64
N VAL A 373 -6.39 27.79 -5.47
CA VAL A 373 -7.42 27.49 -4.46
C VAL A 373 -6.97 27.83 -3.04
N ARG A 374 -7.96 27.95 -2.13
CA ARG A 374 -7.71 28.16 -0.71
C ARG A 374 -7.39 26.87 0.02
N THR A 375 -6.58 27.03 1.06
CA THR A 375 -6.31 26.05 2.10
C THR A 375 -6.68 26.62 3.48
N ARG A 376 -6.69 25.73 4.47
CA ARG A 376 -6.85 26.04 5.90
C ARG A 376 -5.58 25.69 6.66
N ALA A 377 -5.22 24.42 6.61
CA ALA A 377 -3.91 23.90 6.97
C ALA A 377 -3.41 23.02 5.81
N ASP A 378 -2.18 23.28 5.37
CA ASP A 378 -1.61 22.70 4.15
C ASP A 378 -1.21 21.21 4.32
N ASP A 379 -0.90 20.79 5.54
CA ASP A 379 -0.22 19.54 5.87
C ASP A 379 -1.14 18.43 6.43
N VAL A 380 -2.45 18.67 6.44
CA VAL A 380 -3.47 17.80 7.07
C VAL A 380 -4.68 17.59 6.18
N ALA A 381 -5.44 16.52 6.40
CA ALA A 381 -6.74 16.37 5.77
C ALA A 381 -7.75 17.29 6.48
N ASN A 382 -8.19 18.34 5.79
CA ASN A 382 -9.22 19.24 6.32
C ASN A 382 -10.60 18.59 6.20
N TRP A 383 -11.18 18.20 7.35
CA TRP A 383 -12.55 17.68 7.44
C TRP A 383 -13.45 18.70 8.16
N PRO A 384 -14.67 18.99 7.68
CA PRO A 384 -15.67 19.70 8.46
C PRO A 384 -15.88 19.00 9.81
N ASN A 385 -15.99 19.75 10.90
CA ASN A 385 -16.22 19.15 12.22
C ASN A 385 -17.73 18.93 12.43
N PRO A 386 -18.23 17.69 12.43
CA PRO A 386 -19.63 17.42 12.76
C PRO A 386 -19.88 17.46 14.28
N PHE A 387 -18.82 17.53 15.09
CA PHE A 387 -18.85 17.49 16.55
C PHE A 387 -18.68 18.87 17.20
N SER A 388 -18.82 19.97 16.45
CA SER A 388 -18.85 21.32 17.04
C SER A 388 -20.05 21.47 18.00
N GLY A 389 -19.80 21.98 19.19
CA GLY A 389 -20.74 22.02 20.32
C GLY A 389 -20.94 20.70 21.06
N ILE A 390 -20.31 19.60 20.61
CA ILE A 390 -20.44 18.28 21.23
C ILE A 390 -19.26 18.04 22.17
N LYS A 391 -19.54 17.60 23.41
CA LYS A 391 -18.52 17.19 24.40
C LYS A 391 -17.51 18.29 24.77
N LEU A 392 -18.00 19.54 24.89
CA LEU A 392 -17.24 20.76 25.21
C LEU A 392 -16.19 20.66 26.35
N SER A 393 -16.34 19.72 27.29
CA SER A 393 -15.44 19.54 28.42
C SER A 393 -14.35 18.47 28.23
N THR A 394 -14.45 17.63 27.19
CA THR A 394 -13.55 16.47 26.99
C THR A 394 -13.00 16.35 25.58
N PHE A 395 -13.71 16.85 24.56
CA PHE A 395 -13.22 16.88 23.18
C PHE A 395 -12.54 18.22 22.91
N GLN A 396 -11.23 18.17 22.60
CA GLN A 396 -10.37 19.34 22.46
C GLN A 396 -10.84 20.33 21.36
N ASP A 397 -11.37 19.81 20.25
CA ASP A 397 -11.80 20.59 19.08
C ASP A 397 -13.32 20.85 19.07
N ALA A 398 -13.99 20.71 20.22
CA ALA A 398 -15.44 20.92 20.35
C ALA A 398 -15.93 22.35 20.03
N ASN A 399 -15.03 23.31 19.91
CA ASN A 399 -15.32 24.69 19.47
C ASN A 399 -14.81 25.02 18.06
N ALA A 400 -14.17 24.07 17.37
CA ALA A 400 -13.66 24.26 16.01
C ALA A 400 -14.71 23.84 14.97
N SER A 401 -14.79 24.54 13.84
CA SER A 401 -15.68 24.18 12.72
C SER A 401 -15.09 23.14 11.76
N TRP A 402 -13.81 22.79 11.96
CA TRP A 402 -13.04 21.79 11.19
C TRP A 402 -12.27 20.90 12.16
N ILE A 403 -11.87 19.71 11.70
CA ILE A 403 -10.90 18.83 12.35
C ILE A 403 -9.74 18.55 11.38
N GLU A 404 -8.53 18.45 11.93
CA GLU A 404 -7.30 18.24 11.18
C GLU A 404 -6.88 16.76 11.30
N LEU A 405 -7.25 15.95 10.30
CA LEU A 405 -6.92 14.52 10.29
C LEU A 405 -5.56 14.25 9.66
N LEU A 406 -4.90 13.21 10.15
CA LEU A 406 -3.51 12.85 9.86
C LEU A 406 -3.38 11.35 9.54
N ASP A 407 -2.21 10.95 9.05
CA ASP A 407 -1.88 9.52 8.88
C ASP A 407 -2.16 8.76 10.19
N GLY A 408 -2.90 7.66 10.11
CA GLY A 408 -3.36 6.90 11.28
C GLY A 408 -2.24 6.22 12.10
N SER A 409 -0.99 6.28 11.62
CA SER A 409 0.22 5.84 12.34
C SER A 409 0.91 6.96 13.14
N SER A 410 0.40 8.20 13.12
CA SER A 410 1.05 9.38 13.72
C SER A 410 1.18 9.30 15.25
N ASN A 411 0.35 8.50 15.91
CA ASN A 411 0.40 8.16 17.33
C ASN A 411 1.43 7.06 17.69
N ASN A 412 2.17 6.51 16.71
CA ASN A 412 3.07 5.32 16.75
C ASN A 412 2.36 3.96 16.78
N GLU A 413 1.02 3.90 16.77
CA GLU A 413 0.22 2.69 16.54
C GLU A 413 0.16 2.38 15.03
N ASN A 414 1.29 2.03 14.41
CA ASN A 414 1.34 1.72 12.97
C ASN A 414 0.55 0.45 12.56
N VAL A 415 -0.14 -0.19 13.51
CA VAL A 415 -1.19 -1.20 13.30
C VAL A 415 -2.52 -0.68 13.87
N PRO A 416 -3.62 -0.66 13.10
CA PRO A 416 -4.92 -0.12 13.52
C PRO A 416 -5.67 -1.08 14.45
N TYR A 417 -5.16 -1.22 15.67
CA TYR A 417 -5.71 -2.08 16.72
C TYR A 417 -6.92 -1.47 17.42
N GLY A 418 -6.90 -0.16 17.70
CA GLY A 418 -7.94 0.57 18.44
C GLY A 418 -9.37 0.11 18.12
N PRO A 419 -9.79 0.08 16.84
CA PRO A 419 -11.16 -0.27 16.49
C PRO A 419 -11.49 -1.73 16.80
N LEU A 420 -10.52 -2.65 16.76
CA LEU A 420 -10.73 -4.08 17.05
C LEU A 420 -10.84 -4.36 18.55
N PHE A 421 -10.27 -3.50 19.40
CA PHE A 421 -10.41 -3.59 20.86
C PHE A 421 -11.69 -2.91 21.40
N VAL A 422 -12.44 -2.16 20.59
CA VAL A 422 -13.74 -1.55 20.99
C VAL A 422 -14.66 -2.60 21.61
N ARG A 423 -15.04 -2.40 22.88
CA ARG A 423 -15.74 -3.44 23.67
C ARG A 423 -17.09 -3.83 23.06
N ALA A 424 -17.79 -2.88 22.45
CA ALA A 424 -19.05 -3.13 21.75
C ALA A 424 -18.93 -4.05 20.52
N ARG A 425 -17.74 -4.17 19.89
CA ARG A 425 -17.55 -5.12 18.78
C ARG A 425 -17.38 -6.56 19.26
N GLY A 426 -16.79 -6.75 20.46
CA GLY A 426 -16.69 -8.04 21.14
C GLY A 426 -15.87 -9.06 20.35
N LEU A 427 -14.67 -8.66 19.91
CA LEU A 427 -13.73 -9.55 19.22
C LEU A 427 -13.16 -10.61 20.17
N ASP A 428 -13.08 -11.84 19.69
CA ASP A 428 -12.45 -12.97 20.38
C ASP A 428 -11.00 -13.18 19.93
N VAL A 429 -10.72 -12.90 18.65
CA VAL A 429 -9.41 -13.08 18.03
C VAL A 429 -9.09 -11.86 17.17
N ILE A 430 -7.85 -11.39 17.26
CA ILE A 430 -7.30 -10.32 16.42
C ILE A 430 -6.10 -10.87 15.66
N VAL A 431 -6.12 -10.76 14.34
CA VAL A 431 -5.02 -11.13 13.45
C VAL A 431 -4.28 -9.85 13.07
N THR A 432 -3.03 -9.75 13.48
CA THR A 432 -2.16 -8.63 13.11
C THR A 432 -1.34 -9.02 11.90
N LEU A 433 -1.46 -8.26 10.82
CA LEU A 433 -0.44 -8.24 9.77
C LEU A 433 0.46 -7.05 10.09
N GLU A 434 1.75 -7.30 10.31
CA GLU A 434 2.68 -6.28 10.80
C GLU A 434 3.83 -6.08 9.80
N SER A 435 4.05 -4.85 9.33
CA SER A 435 5.14 -4.51 8.39
C SER A 435 5.69 -3.10 8.57
N SER A 436 5.64 -2.62 9.81
CA SER A 436 6.35 -1.43 10.27
C SER A 436 7.85 -1.52 9.93
N ALA A 437 8.47 -0.37 9.70
CA ALA A 437 9.90 -0.24 9.40
C ALA A 437 10.60 0.42 10.59
N ASP A 438 10.65 -0.30 11.71
CA ASP A 438 11.06 0.25 13.00
C ASP A 438 12.57 0.13 13.25
N ASP A 439 13.21 -0.89 12.66
CA ASP A 439 14.66 -1.11 12.77
C ASP A 439 15.46 -0.60 11.56
N ALA A 440 16.78 -0.61 11.68
CA ALA A 440 17.70 -0.16 10.62
C ALA A 440 17.65 -0.98 9.32
N ASN A 441 16.94 -2.12 9.32
CA ASN A 441 16.71 -2.98 8.16
C ASN A 441 15.24 -2.92 7.68
N ASN A 442 14.43 -1.97 8.15
CA ASN A 442 13.00 -1.84 7.87
C ASN A 442 12.14 -3.06 8.28
N PHE A 443 12.49 -3.75 9.37
CA PHE A 443 11.65 -4.76 10.01
C PHE A 443 10.90 -4.20 11.22
N PRO A 444 9.76 -4.80 11.61
CA PRO A 444 9.02 -4.40 12.80
C PRO A 444 9.77 -4.81 14.06
N ASN A 445 9.69 -3.99 15.11
CA ASN A 445 10.30 -4.25 16.43
C ASN A 445 9.27 -4.31 17.58
N GLY A 446 7.98 -4.23 17.28
CA GLY A 446 6.89 -4.27 18.27
C GLY A 446 6.44 -2.90 18.79
N THR A 447 6.98 -1.79 18.27
CA THR A 447 6.58 -0.42 18.66
C THR A 447 5.06 -0.23 18.61
N GLY A 448 4.40 -0.57 17.49
CA GLY A 448 2.95 -0.45 17.34
C GLY A 448 2.15 -1.13 18.48
N PRO A 449 2.26 -2.46 18.65
CA PRO A 449 1.63 -3.18 19.76
C PRO A 449 1.90 -2.59 21.16
N ILE A 450 3.11 -2.09 21.43
CA ILE A 450 3.46 -1.48 22.72
C ILE A 450 2.71 -0.17 22.94
N PHE A 451 2.66 0.71 21.92
CA PHE A 451 1.94 1.98 22.00
C PHE A 451 0.43 1.77 22.14
N THR A 452 -0.16 0.85 21.37
CA THR A 452 -1.56 0.45 21.53
C THR A 452 -1.85 -0.06 22.93
N LYS A 453 -1.05 -1.00 23.44
CA LYS A 453 -1.23 -1.53 24.80
C LYS A 453 -1.20 -0.41 25.83
N ARG A 454 -0.22 0.51 25.73
CA ARG A 454 -0.13 1.67 26.62
C ARG A 454 -1.38 2.54 26.55
N ARG A 455 -1.90 2.85 25.36
CA ARG A 455 -3.12 3.67 25.18
C ARG A 455 -4.38 2.97 25.70
N LEU A 456 -4.46 1.64 25.56
CA LEU A 456 -5.49 0.80 26.19
C LEU A 456 -5.42 0.85 27.72
N GLU A 457 -4.22 0.81 28.29
CA GLU A 457 -3.97 0.85 29.73
C GLU A 457 -4.08 2.25 30.35
N THR A 458 -4.06 3.35 29.59
CA THR A 458 -4.10 4.73 30.14
C THR A 458 -5.33 5.53 29.74
N ILE A 459 -5.73 5.50 28.47
CA ILE A 459 -6.80 6.36 27.93
C ILE A 459 -8.08 5.53 27.72
N LEU A 460 -7.97 4.34 27.12
CA LEU A 460 -9.13 3.63 26.57
C LEU A 460 -9.76 2.57 27.51
N GLN A 461 -9.26 2.41 28.75
CA GLN A 461 -9.76 1.41 29.73
C GLN A 461 -11.29 1.36 29.85
N SER A 462 -11.94 2.52 29.80
CA SER A 462 -13.40 2.62 29.99
C SER A 462 -14.21 2.12 28.79
N SER A 463 -13.62 2.11 27.59
CA SER A 463 -14.28 1.81 26.31
C SER A 463 -13.83 0.52 25.63
N HIS A 464 -12.62 0.04 25.89
CA HIS A 464 -11.99 -1.04 25.11
C HIS A 464 -11.73 -2.30 25.94
N GLN A 465 -11.48 -3.42 25.27
CA GLN A 465 -10.96 -4.65 25.87
C GLN A 465 -9.46 -4.48 26.19
N PRO A 466 -8.91 -5.13 27.23
CA PRO A 466 -7.47 -5.12 27.49
C PRO A 466 -6.67 -5.76 26.35
N PHE A 467 -5.44 -5.29 26.12
CA PHE A 467 -4.46 -6.01 25.30
C PHE A 467 -3.91 -7.21 26.10
N PRO A 468 -3.69 -8.39 25.49
CA PRO A 468 -3.02 -9.50 26.16
C PRO A 468 -1.57 -9.18 26.61
N PRO A 469 -0.95 -10.05 27.43
CA PRO A 469 0.48 -9.98 27.70
C PRO A 469 1.33 -10.06 26.41
N ILE A 470 2.26 -9.11 26.28
CA ILE A 470 3.26 -8.97 25.22
C ILE A 470 4.61 -8.56 25.86
N PRO A 471 5.75 -8.64 25.16
CA PRO A 471 7.01 -8.07 25.66
C PRO A 471 6.87 -6.57 25.95
N ALA A 472 7.61 -6.07 26.94
CA ALA A 472 7.38 -4.73 27.49
C ALA A 472 8.05 -3.61 26.67
N THR A 473 9.15 -3.92 25.98
CA THR A 473 9.93 -2.98 25.18
C THR A 473 10.25 -3.56 23.80
N ALA A 474 10.66 -2.69 22.87
CA ALA A 474 11.12 -3.12 21.54
C ALA A 474 12.34 -4.05 21.63
N ASP A 475 13.25 -3.81 22.59
CA ASP A 475 14.40 -4.69 22.84
C ASP A 475 13.95 -6.08 23.34
N ASP A 476 12.87 -6.17 24.13
CA ASP A 476 12.28 -7.46 24.53
C ASP A 476 11.65 -8.18 23.32
N PHE A 477 10.94 -7.47 22.45
CA PHE A 477 10.39 -8.03 21.20
C PHE A 477 11.48 -8.62 20.29
N VAL A 478 12.62 -7.91 20.18
CA VAL A 478 13.78 -8.29 19.36
C VAL A 478 14.57 -9.44 19.98
N SER A 479 14.81 -9.40 21.29
CA SER A 479 15.61 -10.41 22.02
C SER A 479 14.86 -11.72 22.27
N THR A 480 13.53 -11.66 22.44
CA THR A 480 12.70 -12.88 22.49
C THR A 480 12.41 -13.46 21.10
N GLY A 481 12.70 -12.71 20.04
CA GLY A 481 12.50 -13.12 18.65
C GLY A 481 11.05 -13.12 18.17
N VAL A 482 10.08 -12.69 18.98
CA VAL A 482 8.65 -12.64 18.56
C VAL A 482 8.43 -11.67 17.39
N ASN A 483 9.32 -10.70 17.19
CA ASN A 483 9.30 -9.80 16.03
C ASN A 483 9.68 -10.49 14.70
N ALA A 484 10.28 -11.68 14.77
CA ALA A 484 10.86 -12.40 13.63
C ALA A 484 10.19 -13.77 13.34
N ARG A 485 9.01 -14.03 13.93
CA ARG A 485 8.19 -15.24 13.67
C ARG A 485 6.70 -15.00 13.97
N PRO A 486 5.78 -15.82 13.43
CA PRO A 486 4.40 -15.87 13.92
C PRO A 486 4.36 -16.11 15.43
N THR A 487 3.55 -15.35 16.15
CA THR A 487 3.44 -15.43 17.62
C THR A 487 1.98 -15.31 18.06
N PHE A 488 1.56 -16.05 19.07
CA PHE A 488 0.26 -15.94 19.72
C PHE A 488 0.42 -15.24 21.08
N PHE A 489 -0.27 -14.12 21.27
CA PHE A 489 -0.34 -13.42 22.55
C PHE A 489 -1.70 -13.67 23.22
N GLY A 490 -1.68 -13.80 24.55
CA GLY A 490 -2.93 -14.03 25.31
C GLY A 490 -3.48 -15.43 25.17
N CYS A 491 -2.59 -16.43 25.20
CA CYS A 491 -2.96 -17.83 25.01
C CYS A 491 -3.88 -18.37 26.10
N ASP A 492 -3.56 -18.08 27.36
CA ASP A 492 -4.13 -18.72 28.54
C ASP A 492 -4.77 -17.69 29.48
N PRO A 493 -5.90 -17.07 29.10
CA PRO A 493 -6.62 -16.18 29.98
C PRO A 493 -7.36 -16.98 31.06
N SER A 494 -7.62 -16.31 32.18
CA SER A 494 -8.44 -16.81 33.28
C SER A 494 -9.90 -17.00 32.87
N THR A 495 -10.38 -16.21 31.90
CA THR A 495 -11.73 -16.30 31.32
C THR A 495 -11.70 -16.04 29.81
N PRO A 496 -12.61 -16.61 29.00
CA PRO A 496 -12.60 -16.39 27.54
C PRO A 496 -12.81 -14.93 27.11
N THR A 497 -13.26 -14.05 28.03
CA THR A 497 -13.54 -12.63 27.80
C THR A 497 -12.56 -11.68 28.48
N GLU A 498 -11.43 -12.17 29.01
CA GLU A 498 -10.42 -11.34 29.67
C GLU A 498 -9.71 -10.42 28.66
N TYR A 499 -9.33 -10.99 27.51
CA TYR A 499 -8.79 -10.30 26.34
C TYR A 499 -8.90 -11.20 25.10
N PRO A 500 -8.97 -10.62 23.88
CA PRO A 500 -8.87 -11.40 22.66
C PRO A 500 -7.50 -12.10 22.54
N LEU A 501 -7.46 -13.25 21.86
CA LEU A 501 -6.19 -13.84 21.44
C LEU A 501 -5.64 -13.04 20.26
N VAL A 502 -4.38 -12.58 20.33
CA VAL A 502 -3.75 -11.85 19.23
C VAL A 502 -2.82 -12.80 18.48
N ILE A 503 -3.13 -13.05 17.20
CA ILE A 503 -2.30 -13.78 16.25
C ILE A 503 -1.42 -12.75 15.53
N TYR A 504 -0.16 -12.66 15.91
CA TYR A 504 0.79 -11.69 15.38
C TYR A 504 1.61 -12.30 14.24
N LEU A 505 1.45 -11.74 13.03
CA LEU A 505 2.08 -12.20 11.79
C LEU A 505 2.97 -11.06 11.22
N PRO A 506 4.22 -10.94 11.68
CA PRO A 506 5.14 -9.91 11.21
C PRO A 506 5.71 -10.21 9.82
N ASN A 507 6.18 -9.17 9.15
CA ASN A 507 7.15 -9.23 8.07
C ASN A 507 8.48 -9.67 8.68
N THR A 508 9.01 -10.81 8.24
CA THR A 508 10.20 -11.42 8.83
C THR A 508 11.27 -11.68 7.78
N PRO A 509 12.55 -11.76 8.17
CA PRO A 509 13.59 -12.17 7.25
C PRO A 509 13.46 -13.67 6.94
N PRO A 510 13.62 -14.09 5.67
CA PRO A 510 13.35 -15.46 5.23
C PRO A 510 13.97 -16.54 6.12
N ILE A 511 13.09 -17.32 6.76
CA ILE A 511 13.04 -18.75 6.50
C ILE A 511 14.40 -19.47 6.46
N ASN A 512 14.86 -19.59 5.21
CA ASN A 512 15.99 -20.35 4.71
C ASN A 512 17.32 -19.60 4.69
N GLY A 513 17.35 -18.33 5.13
CA GLY A 513 18.54 -17.46 5.05
C GLY A 513 18.72 -16.74 3.72
N ASP A 514 17.73 -16.76 2.82
CA ASP A 514 17.73 -15.90 1.64
C ASP A 514 17.66 -14.41 2.04
N HIS A 515 18.15 -13.53 1.15
CA HIS A 515 17.98 -12.09 1.36
C HIS A 515 16.49 -11.69 1.32
N PRO A 516 16.01 -10.88 2.28
CA PRO A 516 14.66 -10.36 2.24
C PRO A 516 14.48 -9.35 1.10
N ILE A 517 13.26 -9.34 0.57
CA ILE A 517 12.83 -8.44 -0.52
C ILE A 517 11.61 -7.60 -0.11
N THR A 518 11.00 -7.90 1.04
CA THR A 518 9.77 -7.29 1.55
C THR A 518 10.02 -6.10 2.49
N ASN A 519 11.28 -5.85 2.88
CA ASN A 519 11.71 -4.80 3.81
C ASN A 519 12.24 -3.54 3.09
N THR A 520 11.50 -3.09 2.07
CA THR A 520 11.79 -1.84 1.34
C THR A 520 11.53 -0.58 2.18
N ALA A 521 12.21 0.52 1.87
CA ALA A 521 11.97 1.80 2.53
C ALA A 521 10.51 2.27 2.33
N THR A 522 9.95 2.94 3.35
CA THR A 522 8.56 3.44 3.34
C THR A 522 8.27 4.40 2.18
N PHE A 523 9.27 5.20 1.77
CA PHE A 523 9.18 6.17 0.68
C PHE A 523 9.68 5.62 -0.67
N GLN A 524 9.75 4.29 -0.84
CA GLN A 524 9.87 3.70 -2.17
C GLN A 524 8.50 3.76 -2.87
N LEU A 525 8.40 4.60 -3.90
CA LEU A 525 7.14 4.93 -4.58
C LEU A 525 7.02 4.37 -6.00
N SER A 526 7.80 3.32 -6.31
CA SER A 526 7.71 2.56 -7.56
C SER A 526 8.28 1.15 -7.39
N TYR A 527 7.64 0.17 -8.01
CA TYR A 527 8.03 -1.24 -8.03
C TYR A 527 7.79 -1.78 -9.44
N THR A 528 8.79 -2.44 -10.04
CA THR A 528 8.54 -3.12 -11.32
C THR A 528 7.50 -4.22 -11.14
N LEU A 529 6.74 -4.55 -12.19
CA LEU A 529 5.75 -5.63 -12.13
C LEU A 529 6.35 -6.96 -11.62
N LYS A 530 7.60 -7.25 -12.00
CA LYS A 530 8.34 -8.41 -11.53
C LYS A 530 8.68 -8.32 -10.03
N PHE A 531 9.09 -7.16 -9.54
CA PHE A 531 9.30 -6.98 -8.10
C PHE A 531 7.97 -7.12 -7.35
N THR A 532 6.90 -6.45 -7.78
CA THR A 532 5.57 -6.57 -7.15
C THR A 532 5.09 -8.03 -7.07
N GLN A 533 5.22 -8.80 -8.15
CA GLN A 533 4.88 -10.23 -8.12
C GLN A 533 5.72 -11.00 -7.08
N LEU A 534 7.05 -10.84 -7.11
CA LEU A 534 7.95 -11.52 -6.16
C LEU A 534 7.68 -11.09 -4.69
N PHE A 535 7.31 -9.83 -4.45
CA PHE A 535 6.94 -9.32 -3.12
C PHE A 535 5.68 -10.03 -2.61
N LEU A 536 4.64 -10.16 -3.45
CA LEU A 536 3.40 -10.87 -3.09
C LEU A 536 3.68 -12.34 -2.79
N ASP A 537 4.42 -13.03 -3.66
CA ASP A 537 4.79 -14.44 -3.50
C ASP A 537 5.59 -14.67 -2.21
N ALA A 538 6.59 -13.82 -1.94
CA ALA A 538 7.39 -13.88 -0.72
C ALA A 538 6.56 -13.62 0.53
N THR A 539 5.64 -12.65 0.50
CA THR A 539 4.78 -12.35 1.65
C THR A 539 3.74 -13.45 1.88
N GLN A 540 3.15 -14.00 0.82
CA GLN A 540 2.25 -15.14 0.91
C GLN A 540 2.98 -16.32 1.57
N LYS A 541 4.23 -16.57 1.18
CA LYS A 541 5.08 -17.62 1.75
C LYS A 541 5.28 -17.44 3.27
N LEU A 542 5.56 -16.22 3.74
CA LEU A 542 5.65 -15.93 5.19
C LEU A 542 4.39 -16.33 5.98
N MET A 543 3.20 -16.20 5.37
CA MET A 543 1.92 -16.52 6.03
C MET A 543 1.54 -18.01 6.02
N ILE A 544 2.29 -18.89 5.34
CA ILE A 544 1.99 -20.32 5.26
C ILE A 544 3.03 -21.24 5.89
N GLU A 545 4.25 -20.73 6.13
CA GLU A 545 5.41 -21.56 6.54
C GLU A 545 5.57 -21.76 8.05
N GLY A 546 5.06 -20.85 8.89
CA GLY A 546 5.30 -20.91 10.34
C GLY A 546 6.78 -20.79 10.71
N PHE A 547 7.19 -21.45 11.79
CA PHE A 547 8.61 -21.62 12.14
C PHE A 547 8.82 -22.90 12.96
N THR A 548 9.98 -23.53 12.81
CA THR A 548 10.44 -24.62 13.69
C THR A 548 11.59 -24.12 14.58
N PRO A 549 11.50 -24.19 15.92
CA PRO A 549 12.57 -23.72 16.81
C PRO A 549 13.92 -24.40 16.53
N ASN A 550 14.99 -23.60 16.46
CA ASN A 550 16.36 -24.01 16.15
C ASN A 550 16.54 -24.63 14.75
N SER A 551 15.62 -24.37 13.82
CA SER A 551 15.74 -24.78 12.41
C SER A 551 15.42 -23.64 11.42
N ASN A 552 15.84 -23.84 10.18
CA ASN A 552 15.47 -23.05 9.01
C ASN A 552 14.32 -23.69 8.21
N ASP A 553 13.78 -24.81 8.69
CA ASP A 553 12.67 -25.53 8.03
C ASP A 553 11.29 -24.95 8.43
N PRO A 554 10.33 -24.91 7.49
CA PRO A 554 8.96 -24.52 7.79
C PRO A 554 8.29 -25.54 8.72
N ASP A 555 7.34 -25.10 9.52
CA ASP A 555 6.51 -25.99 10.33
C ASP A 555 5.35 -26.53 9.48
N PRO A 556 5.34 -27.83 9.11
CA PRO A 556 4.26 -28.42 8.31
C PRO A 556 2.91 -28.41 9.03
N ASN A 557 2.89 -28.16 10.35
CA ASN A 557 1.68 -28.06 11.15
C ASN A 557 1.17 -26.62 11.30
N PHE A 558 1.84 -25.60 10.76
CA PHE A 558 1.49 -24.20 11.03
C PHE A 558 0.02 -23.87 10.76
N GLY A 559 -0.54 -24.35 9.65
CA GLY A 559 -1.98 -24.19 9.37
C GLY A 559 -2.89 -24.83 10.43
N ALA A 560 -2.51 -25.98 11.01
CA ALA A 560 -3.23 -26.56 12.14
C ALA A 560 -3.10 -25.69 13.40
N CYS A 561 -1.92 -25.11 13.65
CA CYS A 561 -1.67 -24.21 14.76
C CYS A 561 -2.46 -22.90 14.66
N LEU A 562 -2.56 -22.34 13.46
CA LEU A 562 -3.38 -21.16 13.17
C LEU A 562 -4.87 -21.45 13.37
N GLN A 563 -5.35 -22.61 12.91
CA GLN A 563 -6.71 -23.09 13.18
C GLN A 563 -6.98 -23.26 14.69
N CYS A 564 -6.06 -23.91 15.42
CA CYS A 564 -6.16 -24.06 16.88
C CYS A 564 -6.26 -22.70 17.58
N ALA A 565 -5.39 -21.73 17.23
CA ALA A 565 -5.39 -20.39 17.83
C ALA A 565 -6.69 -19.62 17.54
N ALA A 566 -7.17 -19.67 16.30
CA ALA A 566 -8.40 -19.01 15.90
C ALA A 566 -9.64 -19.64 16.59
N PHE A 567 -9.65 -20.95 16.82
CA PHE A 567 -10.76 -21.68 17.45
C PHE A 567 -10.76 -21.62 19.00
N ASP A 568 -9.61 -21.42 19.66
CA ASP A 568 -9.45 -21.67 21.10
C ASP A 568 -10.44 -20.91 21.99
N ARG A 569 -10.84 -19.69 21.62
CA ARG A 569 -11.85 -18.93 22.37
C ARG A 569 -13.26 -19.53 22.29
N ALA A 570 -13.66 -20.16 21.17
CA ALA A 570 -14.92 -20.90 21.11
C ALA A 570 -14.84 -22.19 21.94
N ARG A 571 -13.70 -22.91 21.91
CA ARG A 571 -13.44 -24.06 22.80
C ARG A 571 -13.64 -23.70 24.27
N MET A 572 -13.12 -22.56 24.71
CA MET A 572 -13.26 -22.07 26.10
C MET A 572 -14.69 -21.66 26.48
N LYS A 573 -15.57 -21.35 25.51
CA LYS A 573 -16.98 -20.99 25.74
C LYS A 573 -17.91 -22.21 25.84
N LEU A 574 -17.43 -23.42 25.53
CA LEU A 574 -18.20 -24.67 25.70
C LEU A 574 -18.39 -25.02 27.18
N SER A 575 -19.42 -25.80 27.49
CA SER A 575 -19.75 -26.22 28.86
C SER A 575 -19.96 -27.74 28.96
N PRO A 576 -19.07 -28.49 29.63
CA PRO A 576 -17.75 -28.06 30.10
C PRO A 576 -16.80 -27.75 28.92
N PRO A 577 -15.79 -26.87 29.10
CA PRO A 577 -14.81 -26.61 28.05
C PRO A 577 -13.88 -27.83 27.89
N PRO A 578 -13.76 -28.43 26.70
CA PRO A 578 -12.84 -29.54 26.49
C PRO A 578 -11.39 -29.04 26.53
N ALA A 579 -10.47 -29.94 26.90
CA ALA A 579 -9.04 -29.65 26.90
C ALA A 579 -8.51 -29.28 25.49
N ARG A 580 -7.33 -28.66 25.43
CA ARG A 580 -6.58 -28.59 24.18
C ARG A 580 -6.19 -29.99 23.75
N SER A 581 -6.35 -30.31 22.46
CA SER A 581 -5.86 -31.56 21.87
C SER A 581 -4.32 -31.62 21.91
N ASP A 582 -3.72 -32.78 21.66
CA ASP A 582 -2.27 -32.94 21.64
C ASP A 582 -1.58 -32.08 20.56
N ILE A 583 -2.24 -31.82 19.42
CA ILE A 583 -1.70 -30.93 18.40
C ILE A 583 -1.87 -29.46 18.81
N CYS A 584 -3.04 -29.04 19.29
CA CYS A 584 -3.22 -27.66 19.75
C CYS A 584 -2.33 -27.35 20.96
N THR A 585 -2.09 -28.29 21.87
CA THR A 585 -1.17 -28.13 23.01
C THR A 585 0.27 -27.92 22.53
N ARG A 586 0.74 -28.67 21.53
CA ARG A 586 2.07 -28.47 20.93
C ARG A 586 2.18 -27.14 20.20
N CYS A 587 1.16 -26.77 19.41
CA CYS A 587 1.07 -25.48 18.74
C CYS A 587 1.15 -24.32 19.74
N PHE A 588 0.38 -24.36 20.82
CA PHE A 588 0.43 -23.34 21.86
C PHE A 588 1.80 -23.31 22.56
N LYS A 589 2.43 -24.45 22.84
CA LYS A 589 3.80 -24.47 23.39
C LYS A 589 4.84 -23.82 22.47
N GLN A 590 4.66 -23.89 21.15
CA GLN A 590 5.63 -23.39 20.16
C GLN A 590 5.40 -21.93 19.78
N TYR A 591 4.15 -21.52 19.58
CA TYR A 591 3.81 -20.19 19.07
C TYR A 591 3.43 -19.19 20.17
N CYS A 592 3.13 -19.64 21.39
CA CYS A 592 2.72 -18.72 22.45
C CYS A 592 3.91 -17.91 23.01
N TYR A 593 3.67 -16.62 23.26
CA TYR A 593 4.50 -15.84 24.16
C TYR A 593 4.10 -16.09 25.62
N ASP A 594 4.95 -16.76 26.38
CA ASP A 594 4.83 -16.91 27.84
C ASP A 594 5.69 -15.83 28.55
N PRO A 595 5.09 -14.87 29.28
CA PRO A 595 5.85 -13.87 30.03
C PRO A 595 6.71 -14.42 31.17
N GLN A 596 6.44 -15.63 31.68
CA GLN A 596 7.25 -16.25 32.74
C GLN A 596 8.40 -17.09 32.19
N ASN A 597 8.25 -17.63 30.97
CA ASN A 597 9.27 -18.40 30.28
C ASN A 597 9.45 -17.84 28.85
N PRO A 598 9.95 -16.59 28.71
CA PRO A 598 10.00 -15.94 27.42
C PRO A 598 10.89 -16.72 26.44
N PRO A 599 10.45 -16.90 25.18
CA PRO A 599 11.23 -17.56 24.13
C PRO A 599 12.48 -16.74 23.75
N SER A 600 13.43 -17.33 23.03
CA SER A 600 14.66 -16.65 22.59
C SER A 600 14.66 -16.33 21.10
N ARG A 601 15.37 -15.27 20.70
CA ARG A 601 15.78 -15.01 19.31
C ARG A 601 16.70 -16.11 18.76
N ASP A 602 17.47 -16.79 19.61
CA ASP A 602 18.42 -17.83 19.20
C ASP A 602 17.73 -19.06 18.57
N GLU A 603 16.42 -19.24 18.83
CA GLU A 603 15.58 -20.24 18.18
C GLU A 603 15.37 -19.98 16.67
N LEU A 604 15.79 -18.82 16.15
CA LEU A 604 15.64 -18.40 14.75
C LEU A 604 17.03 -18.22 14.10
N PRO A 605 17.76 -19.31 13.81
CA PRO A 605 19.11 -19.24 13.30
C PRO A 605 19.19 -18.65 11.89
N ASN A 606 20.38 -18.16 11.52
CA ASN A 606 20.79 -17.85 10.14
C ASN A 606 19.90 -16.87 9.34
N ARG A 607 19.15 -15.98 9.99
CA ARG A 607 18.26 -15.01 9.31
C ARG A 607 19.01 -13.79 8.80
N VAL A 608 19.21 -13.73 7.48
CA VAL A 608 19.76 -12.56 6.77
C VAL A 608 18.71 -11.45 6.77
N GLN A 609 19.07 -10.26 7.27
CA GLN A 609 18.16 -9.09 7.35
C GLN A 609 18.41 -8.05 6.24
N THR A 610 19.55 -8.11 5.56
CA THR A 610 19.93 -7.09 4.58
C THR A 610 19.11 -7.21 3.31
N PHE A 611 18.27 -6.20 3.06
CA PHE A 611 17.46 -6.07 1.85
C PHE A 611 18.29 -6.28 0.58
N ARG A 612 17.72 -7.00 -0.38
CA ARG A 612 18.28 -7.12 -1.73
C ARG A 612 17.19 -6.93 -2.78
N ASP A 613 17.40 -5.99 -3.68
CA ASP A 613 16.52 -5.78 -4.83
C ASP A 613 16.47 -7.07 -5.70
N PRO A 614 15.30 -7.70 -5.89
CA PRO A 614 15.14 -8.90 -6.73
C PRO A 614 15.06 -8.59 -8.24
N ASP A 615 14.94 -7.32 -8.61
CA ASP A 615 14.86 -6.87 -10.00
C ASP A 615 15.70 -5.61 -10.27
N PRO A 616 17.03 -5.66 -10.04
CA PRO A 616 17.89 -4.48 -10.08
C PRO A 616 17.98 -3.88 -11.49
N GLN A 617 17.21 -2.82 -11.71
CA GLN A 617 17.15 -2.06 -12.97
C GLN A 617 18.43 -1.22 -13.26
N GLY A 618 19.50 -1.40 -12.50
CA GLY A 618 20.71 -0.59 -12.61
C GLY A 618 21.36 -0.63 -14.00
N LEU A 619 21.40 -1.79 -14.66
CA LEU A 619 22.00 -1.92 -16.00
C LEU A 619 21.09 -1.38 -17.12
N SER A 620 19.78 -1.64 -17.04
CA SER A 620 18.77 -1.13 -17.98
C SER A 620 18.70 0.40 -17.92
N ASN A 621 18.61 0.97 -16.71
CA ASN A 621 18.57 2.42 -16.51
C ASN A 621 19.88 3.09 -16.96
N PHE A 622 21.04 2.55 -16.56
CA PHE A 622 22.34 3.08 -17.02
C PHE A 622 22.49 3.07 -18.54
N LEU A 623 22.06 2.00 -19.21
CA LEU A 623 22.09 1.90 -20.68
C LEU A 623 21.08 2.84 -21.36
N ALA A 624 19.90 3.05 -20.76
CA ALA A 624 18.90 3.99 -21.26
C ALA A 624 19.38 5.45 -21.16
N GLU A 625 19.82 5.88 -19.97
CA GLU A 625 20.33 7.23 -19.71
C GLU A 625 21.55 7.58 -20.58
N ASN A 626 22.47 6.62 -20.74
CA ASN A 626 23.71 6.84 -21.47
C ASN A 626 23.64 6.43 -22.95
N LYS A 627 22.47 6.02 -23.47
CA LYS A 627 22.27 5.59 -24.86
C LYS A 627 22.85 6.58 -25.88
N PHE A 628 22.55 7.87 -25.72
CA PHE A 628 23.07 8.92 -26.61
C PHE A 628 24.58 9.16 -26.44
N ARG A 629 25.13 8.97 -25.23
CA ARG A 629 26.58 9.05 -24.98
C ARG A 629 27.32 7.88 -25.62
N PHE A 630 26.77 6.66 -25.56
CA PHE A 630 27.33 5.50 -26.23
C PHE A 630 27.27 5.66 -27.76
N VAL A 631 26.13 6.07 -28.33
CA VAL A 631 26.02 6.36 -29.77
C VAL A 631 26.99 7.46 -30.19
N GLY A 632 27.07 8.57 -29.44
CA GLY A 632 28.00 9.66 -29.70
C GLY A 632 29.48 9.23 -29.60
N GLY A 633 29.83 8.41 -28.61
CA GLY A 633 31.18 7.84 -28.47
C GLY A 633 31.54 6.90 -29.62
N LEU A 634 30.59 6.10 -30.10
CA LEU A 634 30.79 5.17 -31.22
C LEU A 634 30.95 5.93 -32.55
N VAL A 635 30.17 6.98 -32.78
CA VAL A 635 30.35 7.91 -33.90
C VAL A 635 31.72 8.62 -33.80
N GLY A 636 32.09 9.11 -32.62
CA GLY A 636 33.39 9.74 -32.38
C GLY A 636 34.57 8.82 -32.66
N LEU A 637 34.47 7.54 -32.27
CA LEU A 637 35.48 6.51 -32.56
C LEU A 637 35.61 6.25 -34.07
N VAL A 638 34.49 6.14 -34.80
CA VAL A 638 34.49 5.96 -36.25
C VAL A 638 35.14 7.14 -36.96
N VAL A 639 34.82 8.37 -36.54
CA VAL A 639 35.45 9.60 -37.07
C VAL A 639 36.95 9.64 -36.76
N LEU A 640 37.37 9.28 -35.54
CA LEU A 640 38.78 9.22 -35.16
C LEU A 640 39.56 8.23 -36.05
N ILE A 641 39.01 7.03 -36.27
CA ILE A 641 39.60 6.00 -37.13
C ILE A 641 39.71 6.51 -38.58
N ALA A 642 38.67 7.16 -39.11
CA ALA A 642 38.70 7.75 -40.45
C ALA A 642 39.78 8.85 -40.59
N VAL A 643 39.94 9.71 -39.57
CA VAL A 643 40.99 10.75 -39.53
C VAL A 643 42.38 10.13 -39.45
N LEU A 644 42.58 9.07 -38.66
CA LEU A 644 43.86 8.36 -38.58
C LEU A 644 44.23 7.68 -39.91
N ILE A 645 43.26 7.05 -40.58
CA ILE A 645 43.45 6.46 -41.93
C ILE A 645 43.80 7.56 -42.94
N ALA A 646 43.05 8.67 -42.96
CA ALA A 646 43.33 9.80 -43.84
C ALA A 646 44.73 10.41 -43.58
N GLY A 647 45.11 10.55 -42.30
CA GLY A 647 46.42 11.01 -41.88
C GLY A 647 47.55 10.07 -42.31
N ALA A 648 47.38 8.76 -42.18
CA ALA A 648 48.32 7.75 -42.66
C ALA A 648 48.45 7.77 -44.19
N CYS A 649 47.35 7.88 -44.93
CA CYS A 649 47.35 8.04 -46.38
C CYS A 649 48.03 9.34 -46.83
N TRP A 650 47.81 10.45 -46.12
CA TRP A 650 48.48 11.73 -46.39
C TRP A 650 49.98 11.66 -46.09
N TRP A 651 50.37 11.06 -44.96
CA TRP A 651 51.77 10.87 -44.58
C TRP A 651 52.50 9.98 -45.58
N LYS A 652 51.88 8.87 -46.04
CA LYS A 652 52.39 8.03 -47.13
C LYS A 652 52.60 8.85 -48.40
N ARG A 653 51.58 9.56 -48.90
CA ARG A 653 51.71 10.46 -50.07
C ARG A 653 52.83 11.50 -49.91
N ARG A 654 53.05 12.02 -48.70
CA ARG A 654 54.11 13.00 -48.40
C ARG A 654 55.51 12.36 -48.35
N LYS A 655 55.61 11.12 -47.86
CA LYS A 655 56.84 10.31 -47.88
C LYS A 655 57.20 9.90 -49.30
N ASP A 656 56.22 9.47 -50.10
CA ASP A 656 56.37 9.15 -51.52
C ASP A 656 56.82 10.40 -52.29
N LYS A 657 56.20 11.57 -52.11
CA LYS A 657 56.69 12.83 -52.71
C LYS A 657 58.13 13.17 -52.31
N LYS A 658 58.55 12.93 -51.06
CA LYS A 658 59.95 13.13 -50.64
C LYS A 658 60.90 12.10 -51.27
N PHE A 659 60.45 10.85 -51.45
CA PHE A 659 61.22 9.78 -52.09
C PHE A 659 61.41 10.06 -53.59
N TYR A 660 60.33 10.40 -54.31
CA TYR A 660 60.42 10.83 -55.71
C TYR A 660 61.30 12.08 -55.88
N LYS A 661 61.23 13.06 -54.95
CA LYS A 661 62.11 14.23 -55.01
C LYS A 661 63.60 13.86 -54.80
N ARG A 662 63.90 12.96 -53.85
CA ARG A 662 65.25 12.42 -53.67
C ARG A 662 65.75 11.67 -54.90
N ILE A 663 64.90 10.88 -55.55
CA ILE A 663 65.24 10.16 -56.78
C ILE A 663 65.53 11.15 -57.92
N SER A 664 64.73 12.21 -58.11
CA SER A 664 65.02 13.24 -59.11
C SER A 664 66.31 14.03 -58.82
N GLU A 665 66.66 14.22 -57.55
CA GLU A 665 67.91 14.89 -57.14
C GLU A 665 69.14 13.95 -57.30
N VAL A 666 68.97 12.62 -57.26
CA VAL A 666 70.04 11.64 -57.56
C VAL A 666 70.29 11.51 -59.06
N TYR A 667 69.25 11.48 -59.90
CA TYR A 667 69.40 11.34 -61.36
C TYR A 667 70.01 12.57 -62.07
N GLN A 668 70.25 13.69 -61.37
CA GLN A 668 70.93 14.86 -61.95
C GLN A 668 72.45 14.93 -61.65
N ASN A 669 73.01 14.07 -60.79
CA ASN A 669 74.38 14.26 -60.26
C ASN A 669 75.44 13.24 -60.72
N GLU A 670 75.10 12.18 -61.46
CA GLU A 670 76.11 11.25 -62.00
C GLU A 670 75.88 10.97 -63.49
N ALA A 671 76.67 11.63 -64.34
CA ALA A 671 76.75 11.41 -65.77
C ALA A 671 78.19 11.07 -66.18
N PHE A 672 78.46 9.81 -66.52
CA PHE A 672 79.54 9.26 -67.38
C PHE A 672 79.20 7.76 -67.56
N ALA A 673 78.83 7.22 -68.73
CA ALA A 673 79.62 6.93 -69.94
C ALA A 673 80.80 5.95 -69.63
N ILE A 674 81.14 4.89 -70.40
CA ILE A 674 81.03 4.61 -71.85
C ILE A 674 80.69 3.07 -72.13
N PRO A 675 81.14 2.28 -73.17
CA PRO A 675 80.21 1.61 -74.12
C PRO A 675 80.22 0.06 -74.28
N VAL A 676 79.07 -0.49 -74.73
CA VAL A 676 78.80 -1.39 -75.92
C VAL A 676 79.79 -2.56 -76.24
N TYR A 677 79.38 -3.86 -76.38
CA TYR A 677 78.85 -4.51 -77.61
C TYR A 677 78.27 -5.96 -77.37
N PRO A 678 77.70 -6.71 -78.36
CA PRO A 678 76.32 -7.24 -78.38
C PRO A 678 76.22 -8.77 -78.04
N SER A 679 75.12 -9.53 -78.13
CA SER A 679 73.82 -9.50 -78.85
C SER A 679 72.84 -10.54 -78.22
N SER A 680 71.58 -10.87 -78.64
CA SER A 680 70.63 -10.40 -79.67
C SER A 680 69.17 -10.88 -79.33
N HIS A 681 68.14 -10.22 -79.90
CA HIS A 681 66.79 -10.74 -80.30
C HIS A 681 65.87 -11.50 -79.29
N ASN A 682 64.52 -11.37 -79.31
CA ASN A 682 63.58 -10.69 -80.23
C ASN A 682 62.19 -10.42 -79.59
N LYS A 683 61.54 -9.28 -79.95
CA LYS A 683 60.10 -9.02 -80.32
C LYS A 683 58.93 -9.64 -79.49
N SER A 684 57.72 -9.05 -79.34
CA SER A 684 57.12 -7.77 -79.80
C SER A 684 55.70 -7.53 -79.21
N GLY A 685 55.34 -6.26 -78.94
CA GLY A 685 54.06 -5.62 -79.37
C GLY A 685 53.14 -5.13 -78.22
N SER A 686 52.67 -3.88 -78.14
CA SER A 686 51.61 -3.19 -78.94
C SER A 686 50.29 -3.98 -79.00
N THR A 687 49.08 -3.47 -78.71
CA THR A 687 48.57 -2.08 -78.63
C THR A 687 47.13 -2.05 -78.04
N LEU A 688 46.75 -0.93 -77.41
CA LEU A 688 45.49 -0.15 -77.55
C LEU A 688 44.07 -0.79 -77.70
N TYR A 689 43.08 -0.04 -77.17
CA TYR A 689 41.60 -0.04 -77.36
C TYR A 689 40.66 -0.78 -76.35
N GLU A 690 39.97 0.07 -75.57
CA GLU A 690 38.52 0.14 -75.27
C GLU A 690 37.50 -0.53 -76.25
N PRO A 691 36.17 -0.57 -75.95
CA PRO A 691 35.45 -0.65 -74.65
C PRO A 691 34.20 -1.62 -74.76
N ILE A 692 33.04 -1.22 -74.20
CA ILE A 692 31.67 -1.82 -74.28
C ILE A 692 31.41 -2.88 -73.18
N TYR A 693 30.64 -2.64 -72.11
CA TYR A 693 29.24 -2.19 -71.92
C TYR A 693 28.20 -3.30 -72.17
N GLU A 694 27.61 -3.86 -71.10
CA GLU A 694 26.19 -4.24 -71.06
C GLU A 694 25.71 -4.65 -69.65
N MET A 695 24.48 -4.23 -69.30
CA MET A 695 23.64 -4.86 -68.26
C MET A 695 22.59 -5.71 -69.00
N PRO A 696 22.07 -6.79 -68.39
CA PRO A 696 20.63 -6.73 -68.10
C PRO A 696 20.11 -7.46 -66.85
N ARG A 697 19.18 -6.76 -66.16
CA ARG A 697 17.88 -7.18 -65.59
C ARG A 697 17.61 -8.63 -65.07
N HIS A 698 17.12 -8.66 -63.82
CA HIS A 698 15.89 -9.32 -63.30
C HIS A 698 15.38 -10.66 -63.86
N GLN A 699 15.28 -11.65 -62.96
CA GLN A 699 14.08 -12.40 -62.49
C GLN A 699 14.59 -13.55 -61.56
N GLY A 700 13.89 -14.10 -60.57
CA GLY A 700 12.57 -13.85 -59.98
C GLY A 700 12.13 -15.07 -59.12
N GLN A 701 11.29 -14.87 -58.09
CA GLN A 701 10.66 -15.91 -57.24
C GLN A 701 11.62 -16.75 -56.35
N LEU A 702 11.22 -17.26 -55.19
CA LEU A 702 9.88 -17.42 -54.58
C LEU A 702 9.89 -16.94 -53.11
#